data_AF-A0A089XD55-F1
#
_entry.id   AF-A0A089XD55-F1
#
_cell.length_a   1.000
_cell.length_b   1.000
_cell.length_c   1.000
_cell.angle_alpha   90.00
_cell.angle_beta   90.00
_cell.angle_gamma   90.00
#
_symmetry.space_group_name_H-M   'P 1'
#
loop_
_entity.id
_entity.type
_entity.pdbx_description
1 polymer ?
#
loop_
_entity_poly.entity_id
_entity_poly.type
_entity_poly.pdbx_seq_one_letter_code
_entity_poly.pdbx_strand_id
1 'polypeptide(L)'
;MSSNVVHLHKDPTPDPAPVTTLTVVPGASAARPVPLWVRSGRAIRRAVTDERTKSAARAFVRHNAYVMGGAKIVARRTWDGRTGSRYERMLRAAEAAGNHEVAAEWEERLQRFREARHRRRMDLLHSPIDAAKGVAVTTGMGIGGLVALGVVLAIANKDAADVITPLQAVIEFIALMIRIVQIVWGPLVSIGPFLALLALWSVGRHQQAAPQWALPANVRNGEGEPITPSIVVKALRDLGIPALRKAIQEMGDAGASMLSPIVIAGCGVEVDVTLPSGVSTNEVQSKRRKLAENLSRHEHEVFITIPQAARTVRLWVADSGALDEPIGPSPLVTDETLTADYAKGKAPWGQDLRGDAAQISLYQRHLLVTGLSNQGKTASLRALALWLALDRSVQFWLADLKGVGDWAMFDGLAQVLIQGPTDDHVIQATEMVEDAVEEMNRRIEARRTDPNATFPPLIVLVDEAQVAFMCPAKDDDGRPYGGSKATSRYFMAVRKIHNQGRAVDVLMWQGTQDPTDQNLPKLVREGAHTRASLALGTEQQSRMALGDKAVNGGAAPHLLRQGLDKGTLVVASDGITIPAGQASITVRTHFIDDEPAAEIADRAKALRDGVTTLHTIDRTVEHDPLTDIAAVIGDAPRLRTQDVIKRLSAMNPEAYGDWSPVDLTRVLEAAGAEPYKSDGRMVVGRDRVARALAERDAEDSASAS
;
A
#
# COMPACT_ATOMS: atom_id res chain seq x y z
N MET A 1 -82.27 -43.59 36.06
CA MET A 1 -82.54 -44.77 35.22
C MET A 1 -83.39 -44.28 34.05
N SER A 2 -82.74 -43.97 32.93
CA SER A 2 -82.86 -44.71 31.65
C SER A 2 -84.24 -44.50 31.01
N SER A 3 -84.39 -44.10 29.76
CA SER A 3 -83.51 -44.19 28.60
C SER A 3 -84.25 -43.58 27.41
N ASN A 4 -83.49 -43.11 26.44
CA ASN A 4 -83.84 -42.82 25.05
C ASN A 4 -85.14 -43.42 24.52
N VAL A 5 -85.92 -42.60 23.81
CA VAL A 5 -86.58 -42.99 22.55
C VAL A 5 -86.46 -41.82 21.57
N VAL A 6 -85.94 -42.13 20.38
CA VAL A 6 -85.81 -41.27 19.19
C VAL A 6 -87.09 -41.38 18.36
N HIS A 7 -87.39 -40.37 17.54
CA HIS A 7 -87.81 -40.44 16.11
C HIS A 7 -88.52 -39.11 15.75
N LEU A 8 -87.85 -38.20 15.04
CA LEU A 8 -87.71 -38.10 13.57
C LEU A 8 -89.04 -37.77 12.86
N HIS A 9 -89.26 -36.45 12.70
CA HIS A 9 -89.90 -35.70 11.60
C HIS A 9 -91.25 -36.19 11.02
N LYS A 10 -92.21 -35.34 10.66
CA LYS A 10 -92.44 -33.88 10.71
C LYS A 10 -93.89 -33.73 10.27
N ASP A 11 -94.73 -33.02 11.04
CA ASP A 11 -96.06 -32.62 10.57
C ASP A 11 -96.28 -31.12 10.84
N PRO A 12 -97.14 -30.46 10.05
CA PRO A 12 -96.93 -29.10 9.59
C PRO A 12 -98.10 -28.20 9.99
N THR A 13 -97.90 -27.31 10.96
CA THR A 13 -98.92 -26.29 11.27
C THR A 13 -98.32 -25.14 12.08
N PRO A 14 -98.78 -23.90 11.88
CA PRO A 14 -98.08 -22.69 12.31
C PRO A 14 -98.55 -22.23 13.68
N ASP A 15 -97.63 -22.10 14.64
CA ASP A 15 -97.94 -21.50 15.94
C ASP A 15 -97.35 -20.08 16.08
N PRO A 16 -98.08 -19.16 16.74
CA PRO A 16 -97.90 -17.73 16.57
C PRO A 16 -96.83 -17.14 17.50
N ALA A 17 -96.28 -16.03 17.01
CA ALA A 17 -95.24 -15.19 17.58
C ALA A 17 -95.34 -14.91 19.10
N PRO A 18 -94.22 -15.02 19.84
CA PRO A 18 -94.07 -14.28 21.09
C PRO A 18 -93.69 -12.83 20.78
N VAL A 19 -94.46 -11.94 21.38
CA VAL A 19 -94.48 -10.47 21.25
C VAL A 19 -93.09 -9.84 21.36
N THR A 20 -92.71 -9.04 20.37
CA THR A 20 -91.50 -8.20 20.37
C THR A 20 -91.65 -7.06 21.38
N THR A 21 -91.03 -7.17 22.54
CA THR A 21 -90.88 -6.06 23.49
C THR A 21 -89.71 -5.17 23.06
N LEU A 22 -90.03 -4.00 22.49
CA LEU A 22 -89.06 -2.95 22.16
C LEU A 22 -88.48 -2.36 23.44
N THR A 23 -87.23 -2.73 23.75
CA THR A 23 -86.45 -2.08 24.82
C THR A 23 -85.70 -0.92 24.18
N VAL A 24 -86.19 0.30 24.39
CA VAL A 24 -85.55 1.53 23.91
C VAL A 24 -84.24 1.75 24.65
N VAL A 25 -83.11 1.55 23.97
CA VAL A 25 -81.78 1.91 24.47
C VAL A 25 -81.62 3.44 24.35
N PRO A 26 -81.41 4.20 25.44
CA PRO A 26 -81.19 5.63 25.35
C PRO A 26 -79.87 5.91 24.63
N GLY A 27 -79.90 6.81 23.65
CA GLY A 27 -78.74 7.22 22.85
C GLY A 27 -77.59 7.73 23.73
N ALA A 28 -76.36 7.37 23.33
CA ALA A 28 -75.14 7.80 24.01
C ALA A 28 -75.07 9.33 24.13
N SER A 29 -74.95 9.82 25.36
CA SER A 29 -74.68 11.22 25.68
C SER A 29 -73.44 11.71 24.93
N ALA A 30 -73.59 12.78 24.14
CA ALA A 30 -72.49 13.42 23.45
C ALA A 30 -71.44 13.91 24.47
N ALA A 31 -70.21 13.39 24.35
CA ALA A 31 -69.11 13.77 25.23
C ALA A 31 -68.89 15.29 25.20
N ARG A 32 -68.91 15.93 26.38
CA ARG A 32 -68.59 17.35 26.57
C ARG A 32 -67.27 17.71 25.86
N PRO A 33 -67.22 18.79 25.06
CA PRO A 33 -65.98 19.22 24.43
C PRO A 33 -64.98 19.65 25.51
N VAL A 34 -63.90 18.89 25.66
CA VAL A 34 -62.76 19.27 26.49
C VAL A 34 -62.11 20.55 25.94
N PRO A 35 -61.66 21.48 26.80
CA PRO A 35 -61.07 22.75 26.37
C PRO A 35 -59.90 22.56 25.41
N LEU A 36 -59.78 23.42 24.41
CA LEU A 36 -58.73 23.39 23.39
C LEU A 36 -57.31 23.30 23.99
N TRP A 37 -57.05 23.93 25.14
CA TRP A 37 -55.74 23.84 25.83
C TRP A 37 -55.40 22.44 26.34
N VAL A 38 -56.39 21.60 26.67
CA VAL A 38 -56.16 20.23 27.17
C VAL A 38 -55.86 19.31 26.00
N ARG A 39 -56.53 19.55 24.86
CA ARG A 39 -56.28 18.83 23.60
C ARG A 39 -54.92 19.21 23.00
N SER A 40 -54.57 20.50 22.98
CA SER A 40 -53.25 20.95 22.53
C SER A 40 -52.15 20.57 23.53
N GLY A 41 -52.39 20.58 24.84
CA GLY A 41 -51.44 20.08 25.84
C GLY A 41 -51.15 18.59 25.71
N ARG A 42 -52.15 17.75 25.43
CA ARG A 42 -51.94 16.32 25.12
C ARG A 42 -51.28 16.11 23.76
N ALA A 43 -51.60 16.91 22.75
CA ALA A 43 -50.95 16.84 21.43
C ALA A 43 -49.47 17.26 21.50
N ILE A 44 -49.15 18.32 22.24
CA ILE A 44 -47.79 18.78 22.49
C ILE A 44 -47.03 17.74 23.32
N ARG A 45 -47.63 17.21 24.39
CA ARG A 45 -47.01 16.15 25.20
C ARG A 45 -46.74 14.91 24.36
N ARG A 46 -47.70 14.49 23.52
CA ARG A 46 -47.56 13.34 22.61
C ARG A 46 -46.48 13.60 21.56
N ALA A 47 -46.44 14.78 20.94
CA ALA A 47 -45.40 15.18 20.01
C ALA A 47 -44.02 15.21 20.67
N VAL A 48 -43.89 15.72 21.90
CA VAL A 48 -42.62 15.77 22.63
C VAL A 48 -42.16 14.38 23.11
N THR A 49 -43.09 13.47 23.39
CA THR A 49 -42.76 12.10 23.81
C THR A 49 -42.48 11.14 22.66
N ASP A 50 -42.98 11.43 21.46
CA ASP A 50 -42.87 10.59 20.27
C ASP A 50 -41.41 10.43 19.80
N GLU A 51 -41.02 9.20 19.45
CA GLU A 51 -39.65 8.88 19.04
C GLU A 51 -39.26 9.58 17.74
N ARG A 52 -40.22 9.80 16.84
CA ARG A 52 -40.00 10.50 15.56
C ARG A 52 -39.68 11.99 15.77
N THR A 53 -40.31 12.63 16.75
CA THR A 53 -40.03 14.04 17.07
C THR A 53 -38.69 14.18 17.77
N LYS A 54 -38.35 13.23 18.67
CA LYS A 54 -37.03 13.19 19.32
C LYS A 54 -35.91 12.92 18.32
N SER A 55 -36.11 12.06 17.34
CA SER A 55 -35.14 11.80 16.28
C SER A 55 -34.98 12.99 15.34
N ALA A 56 -36.07 13.65 14.95
CA ALA A 56 -36.04 14.88 14.16
C ALA A 56 -35.34 16.04 14.90
N ALA A 57 -35.63 16.22 16.19
CA ALA A 57 -34.98 17.24 17.03
C ALA A 57 -33.48 16.96 17.19
N ARG A 58 -33.08 15.70 17.44
CA ARG A 58 -31.66 15.30 17.49
C ARG A 58 -30.96 15.51 16.15
N ALA A 59 -31.61 15.17 15.04
CA ALA A 59 -31.08 15.41 13.71
C ALA A 59 -30.89 16.91 13.46
N PHE A 60 -31.88 17.74 13.80
CA PHE A 60 -31.78 19.18 13.68
C PHE A 60 -30.60 19.74 14.48
N VAL A 61 -30.47 19.37 15.75
CA VAL A 61 -29.35 19.81 16.61
C VAL A 61 -28.00 19.33 16.06
N ARG A 62 -27.92 18.08 15.57
CA ARG A 62 -26.70 17.51 15.00
C ARG A 62 -26.19 18.28 13.78
N HIS A 63 -27.05 18.53 12.79
CA HIS A 63 -26.62 19.19 11.55
C HIS A 63 -26.24 20.66 11.80
N ASN A 64 -26.95 21.34 12.70
CA ASN A 64 -26.57 22.68 13.13
C ASN A 64 -25.23 22.69 13.88
N ALA A 65 -25.00 21.71 14.76
CA ALA A 65 -23.74 21.58 15.48
C ALA A 65 -22.55 21.26 14.55
N TYR A 66 -22.74 20.45 13.50
CA TYR A 66 -21.71 20.22 12.48
C TYR A 66 -21.34 21.52 11.75
N VAL A 67 -22.32 22.32 11.32
CA VAL A 67 -22.04 23.60 10.66
C VAL A 67 -21.29 24.55 11.60
N MET A 68 -21.74 24.70 12.86
CA MET A 68 -21.08 25.58 13.84
C MET A 68 -19.67 25.09 14.23
N GLY A 69 -19.52 23.78 14.44
CA GLY A 69 -18.23 23.15 14.76
C GLY A 69 -17.24 23.26 13.62
N GLY A 70 -17.66 22.95 12.40
CA GLY A 70 -16.87 23.15 11.19
C GLY A 70 -16.48 24.61 10.98
N ALA A 71 -17.40 25.55 11.21
CA ALA A 71 -17.12 26.99 11.17
C ALA A 71 -16.04 27.40 12.19
N LYS A 72 -16.13 26.91 13.42
CA LYS A 72 -15.12 27.17 14.46
C LYS A 72 -13.76 26.60 14.10
N ILE A 73 -13.71 25.38 13.57
CA ILE A 73 -12.46 24.70 13.17
C ILE A 73 -11.82 25.43 11.99
N VAL A 74 -12.58 25.72 10.94
CA VAL A 74 -12.11 26.48 9.79
C VAL A 74 -11.63 27.84 10.25
N ALA A 75 -12.43 28.61 11.00
CA ALA A 75 -12.03 29.91 11.54
C ALA A 75 -10.73 29.84 12.36
N ARG A 76 -10.57 28.82 13.22
CA ARG A 76 -9.34 28.61 13.99
C ARG A 76 -8.15 28.28 13.08
N ARG A 77 -8.34 27.46 12.05
CA ARG A 77 -7.30 27.13 11.06
C ARG A 77 -6.90 28.36 10.23
N THR A 78 -7.86 29.16 9.78
CA THR A 78 -7.58 30.42 9.07
C THR A 78 -6.92 31.44 10.00
N TRP A 79 -7.32 31.50 11.27
CA TRP A 79 -6.71 32.36 12.28
C TRP A 79 -5.27 31.95 12.61
N ASP A 80 -5.02 30.67 12.84
CA ASP A 80 -3.69 30.13 13.12
C ASP A 80 -2.77 30.20 11.89
N GLY A 81 -3.32 30.15 10.67
CA GLY A 81 -2.57 30.43 9.44
C GLY A 81 -2.29 31.93 9.22
N ARG A 82 -3.18 32.82 9.70
CA ARG A 82 -3.06 34.28 9.53
C ARG A 82 -2.38 34.99 10.68
N THR A 83 -2.22 34.39 11.85
CA THR A 83 -1.64 35.02 13.06
C THR A 83 -0.50 34.18 13.66
N GLY A 84 0.34 34.79 14.50
CA GLY A 84 1.45 34.10 15.16
C GLY A 84 1.04 33.16 16.30
N SER A 85 -0.27 33.01 16.54
CA SER A 85 -0.87 32.30 17.68
C SER A 85 -0.38 30.87 17.82
N ARG A 86 -0.12 30.17 16.71
CA ARG A 86 0.42 28.81 16.72
C ARG A 86 1.82 28.76 17.34
N TYR A 87 2.71 29.65 16.91
CA TYR A 87 4.08 29.71 17.39
C TYR A 87 4.13 30.17 18.85
N GLU A 88 3.27 31.13 19.24
CA GLU A 88 3.17 31.58 20.63
C GLU A 88 2.68 30.48 21.58
N ARG A 89 1.80 29.57 21.13
CA ARG A 89 1.40 28.40 21.93
C ARG A 89 2.52 27.37 22.06
N MET A 90 3.25 27.11 20.98
CA MET A 90 4.40 26.18 21.01
C MET A 90 5.54 26.72 21.87
N LEU A 91 5.78 28.04 21.81
CA LEU A 91 6.71 28.74 22.69
C LEU A 91 6.32 28.56 24.16
N ARG A 92 5.06 28.86 24.53
CA ARG A 92 4.57 28.66 25.91
C ARG A 92 4.59 27.21 26.35
N ALA A 93 4.36 26.26 25.44
CA ALA A 93 4.44 24.83 25.75
C ALA A 93 5.90 24.38 25.97
N ALA A 94 6.85 24.91 25.19
CA ALA A 94 8.28 24.66 25.37
C ALA A 94 8.82 25.30 26.66
N GLU A 95 8.37 26.52 26.99
CA GLU A 95 8.65 27.19 28.26
C GLU A 95 8.09 26.41 29.45
N ALA A 96 6.83 25.94 29.36
CA ALA A 96 6.20 25.13 30.40
C ALA A 96 6.87 23.75 30.58
N ALA A 97 7.51 23.23 29.53
CA ALA A 97 8.30 22.00 29.57
C ALA A 97 9.76 22.21 30.02
N GLY A 98 10.19 23.46 30.28
CA GLY A 98 11.55 23.80 30.71
C GLY A 98 12.63 23.61 29.64
N ASN A 99 12.24 23.44 28.37
CA ASN A 99 13.18 23.24 27.26
C ASN A 99 13.47 24.58 26.57
N HIS A 100 14.46 25.29 27.09
CA HIS A 100 14.82 26.64 26.63
C HIS A 100 15.40 26.68 25.21
N GLU A 101 16.03 25.61 24.73
CA GLU A 101 16.55 25.54 23.36
C GLU A 101 15.42 25.46 22.33
N VAL A 102 14.43 24.60 22.59
CA VAL A 102 13.23 24.48 21.73
C VAL A 102 12.39 25.75 21.79
N ALA A 103 12.32 26.42 22.94
CA ALA A 103 11.66 27.72 23.08
C ALA A 103 12.33 28.78 22.18
N ALA A 104 13.66 28.87 22.19
CA ALA A 104 14.40 29.81 21.33
C ALA A 104 14.15 29.55 19.84
N GLU A 105 14.12 28.27 19.42
CA GLU A 105 13.81 27.92 18.02
C GLU A 105 12.39 28.37 17.60
N TRP A 106 11.41 28.20 18.49
CA TRP A 106 10.04 28.66 18.22
C TRP A 106 9.91 30.19 18.22
N GLU A 107 10.70 30.88 19.04
CA GLU A 107 10.80 32.33 19.03
C GLU A 107 11.38 32.86 17.71
N GLU A 108 12.47 32.27 17.22
CA GLU A 108 13.06 32.63 15.92
C GLU A 108 12.08 32.37 14.76
N ARG A 109 11.35 31.25 14.79
CA ARG A 109 10.31 30.94 13.80
C ARG A 109 9.16 31.96 13.84
N LEU A 110 8.77 32.41 15.04
CA LEU A 110 7.76 33.45 15.22
C LEU A 110 8.24 34.81 14.68
N GLN A 111 9.49 35.19 14.93
CA GLN A 111 10.09 36.42 14.41
C GLN A 111 10.15 36.41 12.88
N ARG A 112 10.69 35.34 12.27
CA ARG A 112 10.72 35.16 10.81
C ARG A 112 9.33 35.25 10.18
N PHE A 113 8.31 34.68 10.83
CA PHE A 113 6.94 34.76 10.37
C PHE A 113 6.34 36.19 10.48
N ARG A 114 6.70 36.96 11.50
CA ARG A 114 6.32 38.38 11.65
C ARG A 114 7.00 39.24 10.58
N GLU A 115 8.29 39.03 10.34
CA GLU A 115 9.04 39.72 9.28
C GLU A 115 8.52 39.41 7.88
N ALA A 116 8.29 38.14 7.56
CA ALA A 116 7.73 37.73 6.27
C ALA A 116 6.32 38.29 6.05
N ARG A 117 5.54 38.53 7.11
CA ARG A 117 4.26 39.23 7.02
C ARG A 117 4.45 40.73 6.79
N HIS A 118 5.39 41.35 7.49
CA HIS A 118 5.69 42.77 7.31
C HIS A 118 6.17 43.05 5.88
N ARG A 119 7.07 42.21 5.37
CA ARG A 119 7.54 42.24 3.98
C ARG A 119 6.38 42.13 2.99
N ARG A 120 5.52 41.11 3.14
CA ARG A 120 4.31 40.96 2.30
C ARG A 120 3.35 42.16 2.35
N ARG A 121 3.24 42.84 3.50
CA ARG A 121 2.41 44.06 3.63
C ARG A 121 3.07 45.26 2.96
N MET A 122 4.38 45.39 3.06
CA MET A 122 5.14 46.43 2.37
C MET A 122 5.13 46.19 0.86
N ASP A 123 5.28 44.94 0.42
CA ASP A 123 5.13 44.55 -0.99
C ASP A 123 3.73 44.89 -1.51
N LEU A 124 2.67 44.64 -0.74
CA LEU A 124 1.30 45.04 -1.10
C LEU A 124 1.09 46.56 -1.17
N LEU A 125 1.87 47.37 -0.44
CA LEU A 125 1.80 48.83 -0.48
C LEU A 125 2.58 49.42 -1.66
N HIS A 126 3.68 48.80 -2.07
CA HIS A 126 4.48 49.21 -3.23
C HIS A 126 3.97 48.60 -4.55
N SER A 127 3.34 47.42 -4.49
CA SER A 127 2.73 46.69 -5.61
C SER A 127 1.77 47.49 -6.49
N PRO A 128 0.85 48.34 -5.99
CA PRO A 128 -0.11 49.00 -6.87
C PRO A 128 0.54 50.03 -7.81
N ILE A 129 1.63 50.68 -7.39
CA ILE A 129 2.33 51.67 -8.22
C ILE A 129 3.20 50.97 -9.27
N ASP A 130 3.89 49.91 -8.88
CA ASP A 130 4.75 49.13 -9.80
C ASP A 130 3.91 48.27 -10.76
N ALA A 131 2.76 47.75 -10.30
CA ALA A 131 1.79 47.07 -11.15
C ALA A 131 1.10 48.05 -12.11
N ALA A 132 0.73 49.26 -11.67
CA ALA A 132 0.15 50.26 -12.57
C ALA A 132 1.13 50.70 -13.67
N LYS A 133 2.40 50.92 -13.31
CA LYS A 133 3.47 51.18 -14.29
C LYS A 133 3.68 49.98 -15.23
N GLY A 134 3.74 48.76 -14.68
CA GLY A 134 3.90 47.54 -15.45
C GLY A 134 2.77 47.33 -16.45
N VAL A 135 1.52 47.51 -16.02
CA VAL A 135 0.30 47.39 -16.84
C VAL A 135 0.26 48.45 -17.93
N ALA A 136 0.58 49.71 -17.61
CA ALA A 136 0.63 50.79 -18.59
C ALA A 136 1.68 50.51 -19.68
N VAL A 137 2.87 50.03 -19.31
CA VAL A 137 3.93 49.68 -20.26
C VAL A 137 3.55 48.47 -21.12
N THR A 138 3.03 47.40 -20.52
CA THR A 138 2.62 46.19 -21.29
C THR A 138 1.43 46.46 -22.20
N THR A 139 0.45 47.25 -21.76
CA THR A 139 -0.70 47.61 -22.58
C THR A 139 -0.29 48.52 -23.74
N GLY A 140 0.59 49.50 -23.49
CA GLY A 140 1.13 50.37 -24.54
C GLY A 140 1.95 49.61 -25.58
N MET A 141 2.85 48.72 -25.15
CA MET A 141 3.63 47.88 -26.06
C MET A 141 2.75 46.88 -26.83
N GLY A 142 1.74 46.30 -26.17
CA GLY A 142 0.81 45.36 -26.80
C GLY A 142 -0.05 46.02 -27.88
N ILE A 143 -0.63 47.20 -27.61
CA ILE A 143 -1.39 47.96 -28.60
C ILE A 143 -0.49 48.36 -29.77
N GLY A 144 0.73 48.86 -29.50
CA GLY A 144 1.70 49.21 -30.55
C GLY A 144 2.07 48.01 -31.43
N GLY A 145 2.29 46.84 -30.83
CA GLY A 145 2.57 45.61 -31.56
C GLY A 145 1.41 45.12 -32.43
N LEU A 146 0.17 45.20 -31.94
CA LEU A 146 -1.03 44.82 -32.69
C LEU A 146 -1.29 45.77 -33.87
N VAL A 147 -1.04 47.07 -33.70
CA VAL A 147 -1.13 48.05 -34.79
C VAL A 147 -0.05 47.80 -35.84
N ALA A 148 1.19 47.52 -35.42
CA ALA A 148 2.27 47.16 -36.35
C ALA A 148 1.94 45.88 -37.14
N LEU A 149 1.40 44.86 -36.47
CA LEU A 149 0.92 43.63 -37.10
C LEU A 149 -0.21 43.90 -38.11
N GLY A 150 -1.16 44.77 -37.75
CA GLY A 150 -2.25 45.19 -38.63
C GLY A 150 -1.74 45.93 -39.87
N VAL A 151 -0.73 46.80 -39.74
CA VAL A 151 -0.09 47.48 -40.88
C VAL A 151 0.59 46.47 -41.82
N VAL A 152 1.27 45.46 -41.27
CA VAL A 152 1.87 44.38 -42.07
C VAL A 152 0.80 43.58 -42.82
N LEU A 153 -0.31 43.24 -42.17
CA LEU A 153 -1.47 42.56 -42.78
C LEU A 153 -2.10 43.40 -43.89
N ALA A 154 -2.30 44.70 -43.67
CA ALA A 154 -2.86 45.60 -44.67
C ALA A 154 -1.98 45.74 -45.92
N ILE A 155 -0.65 45.76 -45.75
CA ILE A 155 0.30 45.78 -46.87
C ILE A 155 0.26 44.44 -47.63
N ALA A 156 0.22 43.32 -46.91
CA ALA A 156 0.20 41.98 -47.51
C ALA A 156 -1.08 41.70 -48.30
N ASN A 157 -2.24 42.08 -47.77
CA ASN A 157 -3.55 41.81 -48.35
C ASN A 157 -4.06 42.93 -49.27
N LYS A 158 -3.37 44.09 -49.29
CA LYS A 158 -3.78 45.31 -50.01
C LYS A 158 -5.16 45.83 -49.61
N ASP A 159 -5.58 45.57 -48.38
CA ASP A 159 -6.82 46.07 -47.80
C ASP A 159 -6.49 46.97 -46.61
N ALA A 160 -6.98 48.22 -46.64
CA ALA A 160 -6.76 49.17 -45.56
C ALA A 160 -7.56 48.82 -44.29
N ALA A 161 -8.60 48.00 -44.39
CA ALA A 161 -9.38 47.54 -43.24
C ALA A 161 -8.57 46.61 -42.31
N ASP A 162 -7.54 45.94 -42.84
CA ASP A 162 -6.76 44.95 -42.09
C ASP A 162 -5.84 45.56 -41.01
N VAL A 163 -5.67 46.88 -41.00
CA VAL A 163 -4.92 47.60 -39.96
C VAL A 163 -5.54 47.42 -38.58
N ILE A 164 -6.87 47.30 -38.51
CA ILE A 164 -7.61 47.19 -37.24
C ILE A 164 -7.99 45.75 -36.89
N THR A 165 -7.81 44.80 -37.79
CA THR A 165 -8.22 43.39 -37.61
C THR A 165 -7.61 42.73 -36.36
N PRO A 166 -6.29 42.86 -36.07
CA PRO A 166 -5.71 42.30 -34.85
C PRO A 166 -6.25 42.94 -33.57
N LEU A 167 -6.58 44.24 -33.62
CA LEU A 167 -7.17 44.95 -32.49
C LEU A 167 -8.62 44.48 -32.24
N GLN A 168 -9.40 44.29 -33.30
CA GLN A 168 -10.76 43.76 -33.23
C GLN A 168 -10.79 42.34 -32.64
N ALA A 169 -9.89 41.45 -33.07
CA ALA A 169 -9.79 40.09 -32.54
C ALA A 169 -9.52 40.07 -31.01
N VAL A 170 -8.67 40.98 -30.52
CA VAL A 170 -8.41 41.12 -29.08
C VAL A 170 -9.64 41.67 -28.34
N ILE A 171 -10.35 42.62 -28.92
CA ILE A 171 -11.61 43.14 -28.35
C ILE A 171 -12.67 42.03 -28.27
N GLU A 172 -12.82 41.22 -29.32
CA GLU A 172 -13.73 40.07 -29.34
C GLU A 172 -13.36 39.01 -28.31
N PHE A 173 -12.06 38.72 -28.15
CA PHE A 173 -11.57 37.82 -27.10
C PHE A 173 -11.87 38.35 -25.69
N ILE A 174 -11.63 39.65 -25.44
CA ILE A 174 -11.99 40.29 -24.16
C ILE A 174 -13.51 40.23 -23.94
N ALA A 175 -14.32 40.49 -24.97
CA ALA A 175 -15.76 40.39 -24.89
C ALA A 175 -16.23 38.96 -24.58
N LEU A 176 -15.59 37.95 -25.16
CA LEU A 176 -15.84 36.53 -24.85
C LEU A 176 -15.51 36.21 -23.39
N MET A 177 -14.36 36.66 -22.89
CA MET A 177 -13.97 36.49 -21.48
C MET A 177 -14.97 37.15 -20.54
N ILE A 178 -15.39 38.39 -20.82
CA ILE A 178 -16.43 39.08 -20.05
C ILE A 178 -17.74 38.30 -20.07
N ARG A 179 -18.12 37.74 -21.23
CA ARG A 179 -19.34 36.92 -21.36
C ARG A 179 -19.25 35.63 -20.56
N ILE A 180 -18.11 34.95 -20.56
CA ILE A 180 -17.87 33.77 -19.70
C ILE A 180 -18.00 34.15 -18.23
N VAL A 181 -17.37 35.26 -17.80
CA VAL A 181 -17.48 35.74 -16.43
C VAL A 181 -18.94 36.05 -16.09
N GLN A 182 -19.68 36.76 -16.94
CA GLN A 182 -21.10 37.07 -16.71
C GLN A 182 -21.96 35.81 -16.57
N ILE A 183 -21.70 34.79 -17.39
CA ILE A 183 -22.42 33.50 -17.34
C ILE A 183 -22.07 32.70 -16.09
N VAL A 184 -20.79 32.66 -15.70
CA VAL A 184 -20.30 31.85 -14.57
C VAL A 184 -20.54 32.53 -13.23
N TRP A 185 -20.51 33.87 -13.18
CA TRP A 185 -20.62 34.64 -11.95
C TRP A 185 -21.97 34.48 -11.25
N GLY A 186 -23.07 34.47 -12.01
CA GLY A 186 -24.42 34.25 -11.48
C GLY A 186 -24.56 32.92 -10.71
N PRO A 187 -24.24 31.77 -11.35
CA PRO A 187 -24.19 30.47 -10.69
C PRO A 187 -23.19 30.41 -9.55
N LEU A 188 -21.99 30.98 -9.71
CA LEU A 188 -20.94 30.93 -8.69
C LEU A 188 -21.36 31.66 -7.40
N VAL A 189 -21.94 32.86 -7.52
CA VAL A 189 -22.43 33.63 -6.37
C VAL A 189 -23.66 32.96 -5.74
N SER A 190 -24.49 32.32 -6.56
CA SER A 190 -25.69 31.62 -6.07
C SER A 190 -25.34 30.31 -5.35
N ILE A 191 -24.41 29.52 -5.87
CA ILE A 191 -24.05 28.17 -5.38
C ILE A 191 -22.94 28.23 -4.31
N GLY A 192 -22.03 29.21 -4.41
CA GLY A 192 -20.86 29.35 -3.53
C GLY A 192 -21.19 29.31 -2.03
N PRO A 193 -22.20 30.06 -1.53
CA PRO A 193 -22.60 30.01 -0.13
C PRO A 193 -23.09 28.62 0.31
N PHE A 194 -23.79 27.89 -0.56
CA PHE A 194 -24.24 26.53 -0.26
C PHE A 194 -23.08 25.53 -0.23
N LEU A 195 -22.13 25.65 -1.16
CA LEU A 195 -20.90 24.86 -1.15
C LEU A 195 -20.06 25.15 0.08
N ALA A 196 -19.97 26.43 0.50
CA ALA A 196 -19.28 26.80 1.74
C ALA A 196 -19.97 26.20 2.96
N LEU A 197 -21.30 26.26 3.05
CA LEU A 197 -22.06 25.63 4.14
C LEU A 197 -21.91 24.10 4.14
N LEU A 198 -21.91 23.46 2.97
CA LEU A 198 -21.66 22.02 2.82
C LEU A 198 -20.22 21.66 3.21
N ALA A 199 -19.23 22.48 2.87
CA ALA A 199 -17.85 22.28 3.27
C ALA A 199 -17.70 22.41 4.80
N LEU A 200 -18.31 23.42 5.41
CA LEU A 200 -18.34 23.58 6.88
C LEU A 200 -19.05 22.41 7.55
N TRP A 201 -20.20 21.99 7.01
CA TRP A 201 -20.93 20.82 7.51
C TRP A 201 -20.11 19.54 7.39
N SER A 202 -19.43 19.32 6.25
CA SER A 202 -18.57 18.15 6.00
C SER A 202 -17.40 18.12 6.99
N VAL A 203 -16.70 19.24 7.18
CA VAL A 203 -15.62 19.37 8.15
C VAL A 203 -16.11 19.09 9.57
N GLY A 204 -17.25 19.64 9.97
CA GLY A 204 -17.81 19.41 11.30
C GLY A 204 -18.33 17.98 11.51
N ARG A 205 -18.78 17.31 10.44
CA ARG A 205 -19.21 15.91 10.47
C ARG A 205 -18.04 14.95 10.64
N HIS A 206 -16.95 15.12 9.89
CA HIS A 206 -15.74 14.29 10.00
C HIS A 206 -15.03 14.47 11.35
N GLN A 207 -15.16 15.65 11.97
CA GLN A 207 -14.58 15.95 13.28
C GLN A 207 -15.57 15.75 14.44
N GLN A 208 -16.72 15.11 14.17
CA GLN A 208 -17.75 14.77 15.17
C GLN A 208 -18.15 15.93 16.09
N ALA A 209 -18.24 17.16 15.56
CA ALA A 209 -18.39 18.37 16.36
C ALA A 209 -19.78 18.56 17.03
N ALA A 210 -20.63 17.52 17.02
CA ALA A 210 -21.96 17.53 17.64
C ALA A 210 -21.92 16.91 19.06
N PRO A 211 -22.80 17.35 19.98
CA PRO A 211 -22.92 16.73 21.30
C PRO A 211 -23.25 15.23 21.20
N GLN A 212 -22.64 14.39 22.04
CA GLN A 212 -22.77 12.93 21.96
C GLN A 212 -24.22 12.42 21.98
N TRP A 213 -25.12 13.07 22.72
CA TRP A 213 -26.54 12.71 22.76
C TRP A 213 -27.30 12.99 21.44
N ALA A 214 -26.70 13.73 20.50
CA ALA A 214 -27.27 14.06 19.18
C ALA A 214 -26.65 13.24 18.03
N LEU A 215 -25.52 12.57 18.25
CA LEU A 215 -24.89 11.65 17.29
C LEU A 215 -25.80 10.45 16.96
N PRO A 216 -25.68 9.80 15.79
CA PRO A 216 -26.46 8.61 15.45
C PRO A 216 -26.09 7.41 16.35
N ALA A 217 -27.02 6.47 16.53
CA ALA A 217 -26.90 5.39 17.53
C ALA A 217 -25.71 4.44 17.29
N ASN A 218 -25.28 4.27 16.04
CA ASN A 218 -24.08 3.50 15.68
C ASN A 218 -22.78 4.18 16.14
N VAL A 219 -22.74 5.53 16.19
CA VAL A 219 -21.60 6.31 16.66
C VAL A 219 -21.61 6.46 18.19
N ARG A 220 -22.80 6.55 18.82
CA ARG A 220 -22.94 6.54 20.29
C ARG A 220 -22.41 5.29 20.97
N ASN A 221 -22.46 4.16 20.27
CA ASN A 221 -21.96 2.88 20.75
C ASN A 221 -20.47 2.67 20.45
N GLY A 222 -19.83 3.61 19.71
CA GLY A 222 -18.49 3.47 19.16
C GLY A 222 -17.48 4.55 19.60
N GLU A 223 -17.77 5.37 20.61
CA GLU A 223 -16.81 6.36 21.13
C GLU A 223 -16.59 6.13 22.61
N GLY A 224 -15.56 5.35 22.93
CA GLY A 224 -15.14 5.20 24.31
C GLY A 224 -14.67 6.54 24.90
N GLU A 225 -14.99 6.74 26.18
CA GLU A 225 -14.61 7.89 26.99
C GLU A 225 -13.15 8.32 26.73
N PRO A 226 -12.84 9.64 26.70
CA PRO A 226 -11.47 10.10 26.53
C PRO A 226 -10.58 9.43 27.57
N ILE A 227 -9.42 8.90 27.13
CA ILE A 227 -8.50 8.19 28.01
C ILE A 227 -7.93 9.18 29.03
N THR A 228 -8.44 9.10 30.26
CA THR A 228 -7.98 9.92 31.39
C THR A 228 -7.01 9.13 32.26
N PRO A 229 -6.14 9.80 33.05
CA PRO A 229 -5.24 9.12 33.98
C PRO A 229 -5.97 8.19 34.95
N SER A 230 -7.16 8.57 35.42
CA SER A 230 -7.98 7.74 36.31
C SER A 230 -8.48 6.46 35.64
N ILE A 231 -8.86 6.52 34.36
CA ILE A 231 -9.24 5.34 33.56
C ILE A 231 -8.03 4.41 33.40
N VAL A 232 -6.85 4.95 33.06
CA VAL A 232 -5.64 4.15 32.89
C VAL A 232 -5.23 3.47 34.20
N VAL A 233 -5.20 4.20 35.33
CA VAL A 233 -4.88 3.63 36.65
C VAL A 233 -5.89 2.55 37.04
N LYS A 234 -7.20 2.81 36.84
CA LYS A 234 -8.25 1.82 37.10
C LYS A 234 -8.07 0.57 36.23
N ALA A 235 -7.77 0.75 34.94
CA ALA A 235 -7.56 -0.35 34.01
C ALA A 235 -6.35 -1.22 34.38
N LEU A 236 -5.26 -0.60 34.84
CA LEU A 236 -4.07 -1.29 35.36
C LEU A 236 -4.34 -2.02 36.68
N ARG A 237 -5.10 -1.41 37.60
CA ARG A 237 -5.51 -2.05 38.86
C ARG A 237 -6.35 -3.32 38.63
N ASP A 238 -7.23 -3.26 37.65
CA ASP A 238 -8.19 -4.33 37.33
C ASP A 238 -7.61 -5.34 36.32
N LEU A 239 -6.35 -5.15 35.89
CA LEU A 239 -5.62 -6.04 34.98
C LEU A 239 -5.49 -7.47 35.54
N GLY A 240 -5.52 -7.63 36.87
CA GLY A 240 -5.45 -8.93 37.54
C GLY A 240 -4.02 -9.39 37.82
N ILE A 241 -3.10 -8.44 38.01
CA ILE A 241 -1.77 -8.66 38.57
C ILE A 241 -1.85 -8.28 40.07
N PRO A 242 -1.79 -9.23 41.02
CA PRO A 242 -2.01 -8.95 42.44
C PRO A 242 -1.07 -7.90 43.02
N ALA A 243 0.22 -7.96 42.66
CA ALA A 243 1.22 -7.00 43.11
C ALA A 243 0.93 -5.57 42.60
N LEU A 244 0.53 -5.44 41.34
CA LEU A 244 0.14 -4.16 40.74
C LEU A 244 -1.10 -3.57 41.41
N ARG A 245 -2.12 -4.41 41.63
CA ARG A 245 -3.36 -3.99 42.31
C ARG A 245 -3.07 -3.49 43.72
N LYS A 246 -2.29 -4.24 44.51
CA LYS A 246 -1.94 -3.88 45.88
C LYS A 246 -1.19 -2.55 45.91
N ALA A 247 -0.18 -2.37 45.05
CA ALA A 247 0.57 -1.14 44.96
C ALA A 247 -0.32 0.07 44.60
N ILE A 248 -1.21 -0.07 43.61
CA ILE A 248 -2.15 1.00 43.23
C ILE A 248 -3.12 1.33 44.38
N GLN A 249 -3.59 0.33 45.13
CA GLN A 249 -4.45 0.55 46.29
C GLN A 249 -3.72 1.26 47.43
N GLU A 250 -2.47 0.91 47.71
CA GLU A 250 -1.63 1.56 48.72
C GLU A 250 -1.31 3.02 48.35
N MET A 251 -1.16 3.33 47.06
CA MET A 251 -0.95 4.69 46.58
C MET A 251 -2.21 5.59 46.62
N GLY A 252 -3.41 5.00 46.65
CA GLY A 252 -4.67 5.76 46.63
C GLY A 252 -4.74 6.73 45.43
N ASP A 253 -5.09 7.99 45.69
CA ASP A 253 -5.17 9.04 44.66
C ASP A 253 -3.82 9.38 44.02
N ALA A 254 -2.70 9.02 44.65
CA ALA A 254 -1.36 9.21 44.10
C ALA A 254 -1.01 8.18 43.00
N GLY A 255 -1.86 7.19 42.72
CA GLY A 255 -1.61 6.20 41.66
C GLY A 255 -1.39 6.81 40.26
N ALA A 256 -1.91 8.01 40.01
CA ALA A 256 -1.64 8.76 38.78
C ALA A 256 -0.17 9.19 38.65
N SER A 257 0.61 9.25 39.73
CA SER A 257 2.06 9.57 39.69
C SER A 257 2.91 8.53 38.96
N MET A 258 2.37 7.32 38.75
CA MET A 258 3.01 6.29 37.93
C MET A 258 2.95 6.61 36.43
N LEU A 259 2.06 7.51 36.02
CA LEU A 259 1.80 7.83 34.62
C LEU A 259 2.57 9.10 34.23
N SER A 260 3.15 9.08 33.03
CA SER A 260 3.56 10.33 32.37
C SER A 260 2.33 11.16 31.98
N PRO A 261 2.51 12.44 31.61
CA PRO A 261 1.47 13.17 30.90
C PRO A 261 0.96 12.37 29.69
N ILE A 262 -0.36 12.33 29.51
CA ILE A 262 -0.99 11.74 28.33
C ILE A 262 -0.80 12.73 27.17
N VAL A 263 -0.10 12.29 26.13
CA VAL A 263 0.18 13.12 24.94
C VAL A 263 -0.63 12.62 23.75
N ILE A 264 -1.07 13.55 22.90
CA ILE A 264 -1.70 13.19 21.63
C ILE A 264 -0.62 12.69 20.69
N ALA A 265 -0.80 11.50 20.14
CA ALA A 265 0.14 10.82 19.26
C ALA A 265 -0.62 10.24 18.06
N GLY A 266 -0.74 11.05 17.00
CA GLY A 266 -1.52 10.71 15.80
C GLY A 266 -3.01 10.64 16.05
N CYS A 267 -3.63 9.55 15.61
CA CYS A 267 -5.04 9.25 15.81
C CYS A 267 -5.30 8.56 17.17
N GLY A 268 -4.60 8.97 18.22
CA GLY A 268 -4.68 8.36 19.54
C GLY A 268 -3.86 9.10 20.58
N VAL A 269 -3.66 8.44 21.72
CA VAL A 269 -2.90 8.97 22.86
C VAL A 269 -1.78 8.02 23.28
N GLU A 270 -0.70 8.60 23.80
CA GLU A 270 0.44 7.86 24.36
C GLU A 270 0.62 8.20 25.84
N VAL A 271 0.92 7.19 26.64
CA VAL A 271 1.24 7.33 28.06
C VAL A 271 2.29 6.30 28.48
N ASP A 272 3.33 6.76 29.16
CA ASP A 272 4.32 5.91 29.81
C ASP A 272 3.86 5.58 31.23
N VAL A 273 3.90 4.29 31.56
CA VAL A 273 3.52 3.74 32.86
C VAL A 273 4.75 3.20 33.55
N THR A 274 5.17 3.84 34.63
CA THR A 274 6.24 3.34 35.50
C THR A 274 5.68 2.34 36.49
N LEU A 275 6.00 1.07 36.30
CA LEU A 275 5.50 -0.03 37.13
C LEU A 275 6.13 -0.03 38.53
N PRO A 276 5.39 -0.47 39.57
CA PRO A 276 5.91 -0.61 40.91
C PRO A 276 6.87 -1.80 41.01
N SER A 277 7.68 -1.86 42.06
CA SER A 277 8.59 -2.98 42.30
C SER A 277 7.82 -4.30 42.43
N GLY A 278 8.30 -5.35 41.77
CA GLY A 278 7.69 -6.69 41.82
C GLY A 278 6.69 -6.98 40.70
N VAL A 279 6.45 -6.04 39.78
CA VAL A 279 5.65 -6.26 38.56
C VAL A 279 6.57 -6.26 37.34
N SER A 280 6.43 -7.29 36.49
CA SER A 280 7.21 -7.40 35.25
C SER A 280 6.49 -6.69 34.08
N THR A 281 7.25 -6.02 33.22
CA THR A 281 6.73 -5.43 31.97
C THR A 281 6.10 -6.49 31.06
N ASN A 282 6.68 -7.70 31.03
CA ASN A 282 6.15 -8.83 30.26
C ASN A 282 4.80 -9.32 30.79
N GLU A 283 4.58 -9.24 32.11
CA GLU A 283 3.29 -9.63 32.71
C GLU A 283 2.17 -8.67 32.28
N VAL A 284 2.48 -7.38 32.13
CA VAL A 284 1.53 -6.38 31.61
C VAL A 284 1.29 -6.59 30.12
N GLN A 285 2.35 -6.79 29.33
CA GLN A 285 2.25 -7.00 27.89
C GLN A 285 1.41 -8.24 27.53
N SER A 286 1.60 -9.36 28.23
CA SER A 286 0.82 -10.59 28.02
C SER A 286 -0.67 -10.45 28.33
N LYS A 287 -1.07 -9.40 29.06
CA LYS A 287 -2.48 -9.10 29.39
C LYS A 287 -3.08 -7.99 28.52
N ARG A 288 -2.51 -7.73 27.34
CA ARG A 288 -2.97 -6.70 26.37
C ARG A 288 -4.49 -6.72 26.14
N ARG A 289 -5.07 -7.88 25.81
CA ARG A 289 -6.53 -8.01 25.57
C ARG A 289 -7.36 -7.49 26.74
N LYS A 290 -7.03 -7.92 27.95
CA LYS A 290 -7.73 -7.52 29.17
C LYS A 290 -7.51 -6.04 29.49
N LEU A 291 -6.31 -5.52 29.23
CA LEU A 291 -6.05 -4.09 29.38
C LEU A 291 -6.92 -3.28 28.42
N ALA A 292 -7.05 -3.71 27.16
CA ALA A 292 -7.92 -3.05 26.19
C ALA A 292 -9.39 -3.06 26.60
N GLU A 293 -9.91 -4.22 27.04
CA GLU A 293 -11.27 -4.36 27.59
C GLU A 293 -11.48 -3.39 28.77
N ASN A 294 -10.52 -3.30 29.70
CA ASN A 294 -10.59 -2.40 30.84
C ASN A 294 -10.54 -0.91 30.43
N LEU A 295 -9.90 -0.58 29.31
CA LEU A 295 -9.86 0.77 28.73
C LEU A 295 -11.10 1.09 27.86
N SER A 296 -12.06 0.17 27.76
CA SER A 296 -13.18 0.28 26.81
C SER A 296 -12.69 0.52 25.37
N ARG A 297 -11.70 -0.28 24.96
CA ARG A 297 -11.12 -0.31 23.61
C ARG A 297 -11.05 -1.73 23.09
N HIS A 298 -10.97 -1.87 21.78
CA HIS A 298 -10.67 -3.15 21.15
C HIS A 298 -9.17 -3.48 21.27
N GLU A 299 -8.82 -4.77 21.26
CA GLU A 299 -7.43 -5.22 21.43
C GLU A 299 -6.47 -4.63 20.37
N HIS A 300 -6.96 -4.48 19.12
CA HIS A 300 -6.20 -3.90 18.01
C HIS A 300 -5.99 -2.38 18.14
N GLU A 301 -6.69 -1.70 19.05
CA GLU A 301 -6.55 -0.26 19.30
C GLU A 301 -5.53 0.06 20.40
N VAL A 302 -5.07 -0.94 21.16
CA VAL A 302 -4.14 -0.74 22.28
C VAL A 302 -2.82 -1.42 22.00
N PHE A 303 -1.73 -0.67 21.90
CA PHE A 303 -0.40 -1.19 21.66
C PHE A 303 0.48 -0.99 22.90
N ILE A 304 1.25 -2.02 23.22
CA ILE A 304 2.11 -2.06 24.41
C ILE A 304 3.55 -2.25 23.96
N THR A 305 4.38 -1.23 24.20
CA THR A 305 5.83 -1.26 23.90
C THR A 305 6.64 -1.14 25.19
N ILE A 306 7.84 -1.73 25.19
CA ILE A 306 8.74 -1.72 26.35
C ILE A 306 9.92 -0.81 26.02
N PRO A 307 9.93 0.45 26.50
CA PRO A 307 11.07 1.34 26.29
C PRO A 307 12.30 0.88 27.10
N GLN A 308 13.45 1.47 26.83
CA GLN A 308 14.71 1.20 27.57
C GLN A 308 14.64 1.66 29.04
N ALA A 309 13.69 2.53 29.38
CA ALA A 309 13.49 2.99 30.76
C ALA A 309 13.08 1.83 31.68
N ALA A 310 13.72 1.74 32.85
CA ALA A 310 13.56 0.63 33.77
C ALA A 310 12.13 0.56 34.33
N ARG A 311 11.54 -0.65 34.27
CA ARG A 311 10.17 -0.94 34.73
C ARG A 311 9.08 -0.08 34.06
N THR A 312 9.33 0.44 32.87
CA THR A 312 8.36 1.28 32.15
C THR A 312 7.67 0.47 31.06
N VAL A 313 6.38 0.72 30.89
CA VAL A 313 5.58 0.22 29.76
C VAL A 313 4.94 1.42 29.08
N ARG A 314 5.10 1.53 27.76
CA ARG A 314 4.47 2.57 26.95
C ARG A 314 3.19 2.05 26.35
N LEU A 315 2.08 2.71 26.67
CA LEU A 315 0.76 2.44 26.10
C LEU A 315 0.49 3.47 25.02
N TRP A 316 0.22 2.99 23.80
CA TRP A 316 -0.39 3.80 22.75
C TRP A 316 -1.81 3.29 22.53
N VAL A 317 -2.79 4.17 22.67
CA VAL A 317 -4.22 3.84 22.60
C VAL A 317 -4.84 4.66 21.48
N ALA A 318 -5.29 3.99 20.42
CA ALA A 318 -5.97 4.62 19.31
C ALA A 318 -7.32 5.20 19.73
N ASP A 319 -7.73 6.25 19.03
CA ASP A 319 -9.11 6.69 19.00
C ASP A 319 -9.96 5.57 18.42
N SER A 320 -11.15 5.39 19.01
CA SER A 320 -12.04 4.28 18.67
C SER A 320 -12.40 4.30 17.18
N GLY A 321 -12.12 3.20 16.47
CA GLY A 321 -12.36 3.06 15.03
C GLY A 321 -11.37 3.79 14.11
N ALA A 322 -10.41 4.56 14.62
CA ALA A 322 -9.49 5.32 13.78
C ALA A 322 -8.57 4.44 12.90
N LEU A 323 -8.27 3.22 13.37
CA LEU A 323 -7.46 2.25 12.63
C LEU A 323 -8.23 1.55 11.50
N ASP A 324 -9.56 1.63 11.49
CA ASP A 324 -10.41 1.05 10.44
C ASP A 324 -10.53 1.99 9.22
N GLU A 325 -10.20 3.27 9.36
CA GLU A 325 -10.28 4.25 8.26
C GLU A 325 -9.08 4.10 7.32
N PRO A 326 -9.26 4.03 5.98
CA PRO A 326 -8.15 3.89 5.05
C PRO A 326 -7.20 5.09 5.13
N ILE A 327 -5.91 4.85 4.93
CA ILE A 327 -4.94 5.93 4.80
C ILE A 327 -5.04 6.58 3.42
N GLY A 328 -4.52 7.81 3.29
CA GLY A 328 -4.54 8.55 2.02
C GLY A 328 -3.78 7.86 0.87
N PRO A 329 -3.94 8.36 -0.37
CA PRO A 329 -3.29 7.81 -1.55
C PRO A 329 -1.76 7.89 -1.46
N SER A 330 -1.07 7.02 -2.19
CA SER A 330 0.39 7.00 -2.25
C SER A 330 0.95 8.28 -2.87
N PRO A 331 2.04 8.85 -2.33
CA PRO A 331 2.80 9.92 -3.00
C PRO A 331 3.25 9.54 -4.42
N LEU A 332 3.47 8.25 -4.70
CA LEU A 332 3.81 7.76 -6.05
C LEU A 332 2.72 8.07 -7.09
N VAL A 333 1.46 8.11 -6.65
CA VAL A 333 0.29 8.36 -7.50
C VAL A 333 -0.02 9.85 -7.55
N THR A 334 0.08 10.55 -6.42
CA THR A 334 -0.32 11.97 -6.34
C THR A 334 0.75 12.95 -6.82
N ASP A 335 2.02 12.54 -6.87
CA ASP A 335 3.14 13.37 -7.30
C ASP A 335 3.82 12.78 -8.53
N GLU A 336 3.44 13.28 -9.71
CA GLU A 336 4.02 12.89 -11.00
C GLU A 336 5.49 13.30 -11.15
N THR A 337 5.99 14.22 -10.31
CA THR A 337 7.38 14.68 -10.34
C THR A 337 8.29 13.88 -9.41
N LEU A 338 7.71 13.00 -8.60
CA LEU A 338 8.45 12.16 -7.67
C LEU A 338 9.44 11.26 -8.43
N THR A 339 10.69 11.31 -7.99
CA THR A 339 11.80 10.47 -8.50
C THR A 339 12.30 9.56 -7.39
N ALA A 340 13.02 8.49 -7.78
CA ALA A 340 13.70 7.62 -6.85
C ALA A 340 15.22 7.72 -7.01
N ASP A 341 15.91 7.57 -5.88
CA ASP A 341 17.36 7.43 -5.80
C ASP A 341 17.61 6.24 -4.87
N TYR A 342 18.09 5.13 -5.43
CA TYR A 342 18.32 3.89 -4.69
C TYR A 342 19.27 4.09 -3.49
N ALA A 343 20.28 4.95 -3.62
CA ALA A 343 21.34 5.09 -2.63
C ALA A 343 21.00 6.06 -1.51
N LYS A 344 20.38 7.20 -1.83
CA LYS A 344 20.11 8.31 -0.91
C LYS A 344 18.62 8.46 -0.57
N GLY A 345 17.75 7.95 -1.42
CA GLY A 345 16.30 8.09 -1.29
C GLY A 345 15.69 7.17 -0.24
N LYS A 346 14.42 7.44 0.06
CA LYS A 346 13.56 6.59 0.88
C LYS A 346 12.20 6.45 0.22
N ALA A 347 11.75 5.21 0.03
CA ALA A 347 10.47 4.89 -0.56
C ALA A 347 9.33 5.32 0.39
N PRO A 348 8.31 6.07 -0.09
CA PRO A 348 7.15 6.44 0.70
C PRO A 348 6.20 5.23 0.83
N TRP A 349 6.44 4.39 1.82
CA TRP A 349 5.75 3.11 1.92
C TRP A 349 4.36 3.20 2.53
N GLY A 350 4.14 4.15 3.45
CA GLY A 350 2.89 4.27 4.19
C GLY A 350 2.89 5.34 5.28
N GLN A 351 2.06 5.11 6.29
CA GLN A 351 2.02 5.91 7.51
C GLN A 351 2.19 5.00 8.73
N ASP A 352 2.88 5.49 9.75
CA ASP A 352 2.91 4.80 11.04
C ASP A 352 1.58 5.00 11.80
N LEU A 353 1.44 4.35 12.96
CA LEU A 353 0.24 4.51 13.81
C LEU A 353 0.04 5.95 14.32
N ARG A 354 1.08 6.80 14.31
CA ARG A 354 1.02 8.21 14.72
C ARG A 354 0.68 9.13 13.54
N GLY A 355 0.46 8.57 12.35
CA GLY A 355 0.19 9.33 11.13
C GLY A 355 1.43 9.98 10.53
N ASP A 356 2.63 9.67 11.04
CA ASP A 356 3.88 10.12 10.45
C ASP A 356 4.19 9.30 9.19
N ALA A 357 4.86 9.92 8.22
CA ALA A 357 5.22 9.25 6.97
C ALA A 357 6.22 8.11 7.23
N ALA A 358 5.83 6.88 6.89
CA ALA A 358 6.68 5.71 6.97
C ALA A 358 7.52 5.60 5.68
N GLN A 359 8.71 6.20 5.72
CA GLN A 359 9.67 6.17 4.61
C GLN A 359 10.79 5.16 4.88
N ILE A 360 11.08 4.28 3.90
CA ILE A 360 12.07 3.21 4.03
C ILE A 360 13.22 3.35 3.02
N SER A 361 14.46 3.27 3.50
CA SER A 361 15.63 3.12 2.65
C SER A 361 15.77 1.68 2.18
N LEU A 362 15.96 1.50 0.87
CA LEU A 362 16.13 0.21 0.22
C LEU A 362 17.59 -0.06 -0.17
N TYR A 363 18.49 0.90 0.10
CA TYR A 363 19.90 0.82 -0.21
C TYR A 363 20.53 -0.42 0.43
N GLN A 364 21.09 -1.31 -0.38
CA GLN A 364 21.86 -2.47 0.05
C GLN A 364 21.15 -3.37 1.08
N ARG A 365 19.84 -3.61 0.87
CA ARG A 365 18.99 -4.37 1.80
C ARG A 365 18.30 -5.54 1.11
N HIS A 366 18.50 -6.72 1.67
CA HIS A 366 17.62 -7.86 1.42
C HIS A 366 16.29 -7.66 2.15
N LEU A 367 15.19 -7.96 1.47
CA LEU A 367 13.83 -7.71 1.94
C LEU A 367 13.06 -9.02 2.09
N LEU A 368 12.37 -9.17 3.20
CA LEU A 368 11.44 -10.27 3.44
C LEU A 368 10.09 -9.72 3.92
N VAL A 369 9.03 -10.04 3.20
CA VAL A 369 7.65 -9.73 3.60
C VAL A 369 6.86 -11.02 3.80
N THR A 370 6.39 -11.25 5.03
CA THR A 370 5.60 -12.43 5.41
C THR A 370 4.16 -12.05 5.71
N GLY A 371 3.21 -12.96 5.55
CA GLY A 371 1.84 -12.75 6.05
C GLY A 371 0.80 -13.60 5.35
N LEU A 372 -0.31 -13.87 6.03
CA LEU A 372 -1.38 -14.70 5.51
C LEU A 372 -1.88 -14.23 4.13
N SER A 373 -2.53 -15.14 3.40
CA SER A 373 -3.16 -14.81 2.12
C SER A 373 -4.12 -13.62 2.23
N ASN A 374 -4.19 -12.82 1.16
CA ASN A 374 -5.08 -11.66 1.01
C ASN A 374 -4.92 -10.58 2.11
N GLN A 375 -3.72 -10.45 2.69
CA GLN A 375 -3.42 -9.35 3.63
C GLN A 375 -2.74 -8.15 2.99
N GLY A 376 -2.37 -8.21 1.70
CA GLY A 376 -1.69 -7.10 1.01
C GLY A 376 -0.17 -7.27 0.84
N LYS A 377 0.35 -8.51 0.98
CA LYS A 377 1.77 -8.83 0.80
C LYS A 377 2.32 -8.37 -0.56
N THR A 378 1.74 -8.86 -1.65
CA THR A 378 2.16 -8.51 -3.02
C THR A 378 2.03 -7.01 -3.26
N ALA A 379 0.92 -6.38 -2.88
CA ALA A 379 0.74 -4.93 -2.99
C ALA A 379 1.81 -4.12 -2.23
N SER A 380 2.17 -4.55 -1.01
CA SER A 380 3.20 -3.89 -0.20
C SER A 380 4.61 -4.02 -0.78
N LEU A 381 4.93 -5.17 -1.39
CA LEU A 381 6.19 -5.41 -2.11
C LEU A 381 6.23 -4.60 -3.41
N ARG A 382 5.15 -4.66 -4.20
CA ARG A 382 4.99 -3.96 -5.46
C ARG A 382 5.13 -2.45 -5.30
N ALA A 383 4.58 -1.86 -4.24
CA ALA A 383 4.75 -0.43 -3.95
C ALA A 383 6.23 -0.01 -3.83
N LEU A 384 7.06 -0.84 -3.20
CA LEU A 384 8.50 -0.58 -3.08
C LEU A 384 9.24 -0.78 -4.42
N ALA A 385 8.87 -1.82 -5.17
CA ALA A 385 9.43 -2.10 -6.49
C ALA A 385 9.09 -0.99 -7.49
N LEU A 386 7.86 -0.48 -7.50
CA LEU A 386 7.42 0.64 -8.34
C LEU A 386 8.18 1.92 -8.01
N TRP A 387 8.43 2.22 -6.73
CA TRP A 387 9.29 3.34 -6.36
C TRP A 387 10.71 3.15 -6.92
N LEU A 388 11.32 1.97 -6.71
CA LEU A 388 12.66 1.69 -7.24
C LEU A 388 12.71 1.73 -8.77
N ALA A 389 11.63 1.37 -9.46
CA ALA A 389 11.55 1.46 -10.91
C ALA A 389 11.69 2.91 -11.40
N LEU A 390 11.43 3.93 -10.59
CA LEU A 390 11.69 5.32 -10.98
C LEU A 390 13.18 5.69 -10.97
N ASP A 391 14.06 4.83 -10.44
CA ASP A 391 15.51 4.92 -10.59
C ASP A 391 15.96 4.08 -11.79
N ARG A 392 16.42 4.75 -12.85
CA ARG A 392 16.85 4.11 -14.10
C ARG A 392 18.03 3.15 -13.97
N SER A 393 18.81 3.25 -12.89
CA SER A 393 19.97 2.37 -12.66
C SER A 393 19.57 1.01 -12.11
N VAL A 394 18.36 0.85 -11.57
CA VAL A 394 17.91 -0.38 -10.94
C VAL A 394 17.41 -1.38 -11.98
N GLN A 395 17.88 -2.61 -11.84
CA GLN A 395 17.54 -3.78 -12.65
C GLN A 395 16.65 -4.73 -11.84
N PHE A 396 15.70 -5.39 -12.50
CA PHE A 396 14.77 -6.32 -11.85
C PHE A 396 14.78 -7.68 -12.52
N TRP A 397 14.96 -8.72 -11.72
CA TRP A 397 14.69 -10.12 -12.08
C TRP A 397 13.58 -10.61 -11.15
N LEU A 398 12.44 -10.98 -11.74
CA LEU A 398 11.18 -11.16 -11.03
C LEU A 398 10.59 -12.54 -11.32
N ALA A 399 10.18 -13.24 -10.26
CA ALA A 399 9.37 -14.45 -10.35
C ALA A 399 8.09 -14.29 -9.51
N ASP A 400 6.93 -14.31 -10.17
CA ASP A 400 5.62 -14.39 -9.55
C ASP A 400 5.15 -15.86 -9.54
N LEU A 401 5.42 -16.55 -8.42
CA LEU A 401 5.04 -17.96 -8.25
C LEU A 401 3.59 -18.14 -7.77
N LYS A 402 2.82 -17.04 -7.66
CA LYS A 402 1.37 -17.07 -7.49
C LYS A 402 0.68 -17.17 -8.85
N GLY A 403 1.25 -16.54 -9.88
CA GLY A 403 0.85 -16.68 -11.28
C GLY A 403 -0.47 -16.02 -11.65
N VAL A 404 -0.85 -14.95 -10.94
CA VAL A 404 -2.12 -14.21 -11.19
C VAL A 404 -1.91 -12.89 -11.93
N GLY A 405 -0.67 -12.58 -12.33
CA GLY A 405 -0.37 -11.38 -13.11
C GLY A 405 -0.24 -10.11 -12.28
N ASP A 406 -0.04 -10.22 -10.95
CA ASP A 406 0.12 -9.07 -10.03
C ASP A 406 1.33 -8.18 -10.41
N TRP A 407 2.24 -8.74 -11.20
CA TRP A 407 3.51 -8.14 -11.67
C TRP A 407 3.54 -7.86 -13.18
N ALA A 408 2.45 -8.03 -13.91
CA ALA A 408 2.43 -7.86 -15.38
C ALA A 408 2.88 -6.46 -15.84
N MET A 409 2.68 -5.41 -15.02
CA MET A 409 3.14 -4.05 -15.33
C MET A 409 4.68 -3.91 -15.39
N PHE A 410 5.42 -4.87 -14.83
CA PHE A 410 6.88 -4.92 -14.93
C PHE A 410 7.38 -5.47 -16.27
N ASP A 411 6.49 -5.87 -17.17
CA ASP A 411 6.85 -6.12 -18.56
C ASP A 411 7.39 -4.85 -19.23
N GLY A 412 8.58 -4.93 -19.84
CA GLY A 412 9.34 -3.78 -20.33
C GLY A 412 10.11 -3.00 -19.24
N LEU A 413 10.15 -3.49 -18.00
CA LEU A 413 10.97 -2.96 -16.90
C LEU A 413 11.91 -4.01 -16.32
N ALA A 414 11.42 -5.23 -16.15
CA ALA A 414 12.20 -6.36 -15.69
C ALA A 414 13.01 -6.96 -16.84
N GLN A 415 14.26 -7.35 -16.57
CA GLN A 415 15.05 -8.10 -17.55
C GLN A 415 14.56 -9.55 -17.64
N VAL A 416 14.12 -10.10 -16.50
CA VAL A 416 13.53 -11.44 -16.40
C VAL A 416 12.21 -11.32 -15.64
N LEU A 417 11.12 -11.84 -16.21
CA LEU A 417 9.79 -11.88 -15.60
C LEU A 417 9.14 -13.24 -15.79
N ILE A 418 9.25 -14.11 -14.78
CA ILE A 418 8.64 -15.43 -14.74
C ILE A 418 7.30 -15.33 -14.02
N GLN A 419 6.23 -15.87 -14.59
CA GLN A 419 4.88 -15.78 -14.03
C GLN A 419 4.18 -17.12 -14.11
N GLY A 420 3.93 -17.76 -12.96
CA GLY A 420 3.20 -19.01 -12.90
C GLY A 420 3.55 -19.87 -11.68
N PRO A 421 2.65 -20.75 -11.21
CA PRO A 421 2.87 -21.55 -10.00
C PRO A 421 3.34 -22.98 -10.28
N THR A 422 3.63 -23.36 -11.53
CA THR A 422 3.99 -24.76 -11.88
C THR A 422 5.42 -25.08 -11.48
N ASP A 423 5.76 -26.38 -11.41
CA ASP A 423 7.14 -26.81 -11.16
C ASP A 423 8.11 -26.24 -12.21
N ASP A 424 7.71 -26.12 -13.49
CA ASP A 424 8.53 -25.49 -14.53
C ASP A 424 8.84 -24.01 -14.22
N HIS A 425 7.86 -23.26 -13.71
CA HIS A 425 8.11 -21.88 -13.29
C HIS A 425 9.02 -21.81 -12.06
N VAL A 426 8.93 -22.79 -11.16
CA VAL A 426 9.87 -22.91 -10.04
C VAL A 426 11.29 -23.23 -10.51
N ILE A 427 11.43 -24.10 -11.51
CA ILE A 427 12.71 -24.44 -12.13
C ILE A 427 13.32 -23.16 -12.71
N GLN A 428 12.58 -22.44 -13.54
CA GLN A 428 13.03 -21.16 -14.10
C GLN A 428 13.37 -20.13 -13.01
N ALA A 429 12.55 -20.02 -11.97
CA ALA A 429 12.82 -19.10 -10.86
C ALA A 429 14.09 -19.51 -10.09
N THR A 430 14.37 -20.82 -9.99
CA THR A 430 15.60 -21.32 -9.36
C THR A 430 16.82 -20.98 -10.21
N GLU A 431 16.73 -21.20 -11.50
CA GLU A 431 17.79 -20.87 -12.46
C GLU A 431 18.06 -19.37 -12.50
N MET A 432 17.02 -18.53 -12.49
CA MET A 432 17.14 -17.08 -12.35
C MET A 432 17.96 -16.67 -11.12
N VAL A 433 17.73 -17.33 -9.97
CA VAL A 433 18.47 -17.03 -8.74
C VAL A 433 19.90 -17.60 -8.78
N GLU A 434 20.13 -18.72 -9.45
CA GLU A 434 21.47 -19.25 -9.70
C GLU A 434 22.27 -18.35 -10.64
N ASP A 435 21.67 -17.86 -11.72
CA ASP A 435 22.27 -16.87 -12.63
C ASP A 435 22.60 -15.57 -11.87
N ALA A 436 21.80 -15.21 -10.87
CA ALA A 436 22.07 -14.03 -10.02
C ALA A 436 23.28 -14.27 -9.10
N VAL A 437 23.53 -15.51 -8.70
CA VAL A 437 24.76 -15.90 -7.98
C VAL A 437 25.97 -15.80 -8.91
N GLU A 438 25.86 -16.22 -10.17
CA GLU A 438 26.92 -16.07 -11.16
C GLU A 438 27.25 -14.59 -11.41
N GLU A 439 26.23 -13.77 -11.61
CA GLU A 439 26.34 -12.32 -11.73
C GLU A 439 27.01 -11.70 -10.51
N MET A 440 26.57 -12.09 -9.30
CA MET A 440 27.20 -11.66 -8.05
C MET A 440 28.69 -12.03 -8.01
N ASN A 441 29.05 -13.26 -8.37
CA ASN A 441 30.44 -13.71 -8.36
C ASN A 441 31.30 -12.95 -9.38
N ARG A 442 30.76 -12.67 -10.57
CA ARG A 442 31.43 -11.83 -11.58
C ARG A 442 31.70 -10.43 -11.03
N ARG A 443 30.72 -9.81 -10.37
CA ARG A 443 30.89 -8.48 -9.74
C ARG A 443 31.89 -8.51 -8.59
N ILE A 444 31.92 -9.58 -7.80
CA ILE A 444 32.92 -9.75 -6.72
C ILE A 444 34.33 -9.80 -7.30
N GLU A 445 34.54 -10.53 -8.40
CA GLU A 445 35.84 -10.60 -9.05
C GLU A 445 36.25 -9.25 -9.68
N ALA A 446 35.30 -8.55 -10.30
CA ALA A 446 35.52 -7.18 -10.75
C ALA A 446 35.91 -6.24 -9.59
N ARG A 447 35.25 -6.34 -8.43
CA ARG A 447 35.57 -5.55 -7.24
C ARG A 447 36.94 -5.91 -6.63
N ARG A 448 37.38 -7.17 -6.75
CA ARG A 448 38.73 -7.59 -6.32
C ARG A 448 39.82 -6.93 -7.17
N THR A 449 39.56 -6.77 -8.46
CA THR A 449 40.49 -6.13 -9.41
C THR A 449 40.42 -4.60 -9.31
N ASP A 450 39.22 -4.04 -9.18
CA ASP A 450 38.98 -2.61 -8.99
C ASP A 450 38.10 -2.37 -7.74
N PRO A 451 38.69 -1.96 -6.60
CA PRO A 451 37.94 -1.64 -5.39
C PRO A 451 36.88 -0.55 -5.56
N ASN A 452 36.97 0.30 -6.59
CA ASN A 452 36.00 1.37 -6.84
C ASN A 452 34.87 0.97 -7.80
N ALA A 453 34.88 -0.26 -8.32
CA ALA A 453 33.85 -0.73 -9.26
C ALA A 453 32.43 -0.57 -8.70
N THR A 454 31.59 0.21 -9.38
CA THR A 454 30.18 0.39 -9.03
C THR A 454 29.29 -0.41 -9.97
N PHE A 455 28.24 -1.03 -9.43
CA PHE A 455 27.34 -1.86 -10.21
C PHE A 455 25.91 -1.30 -10.16
N PRO A 456 25.15 -1.38 -11.26
CA PRO A 456 23.71 -1.16 -11.23
C PRO A 456 23.05 -2.11 -10.21
N PRO A 457 22.18 -1.62 -9.30
CA PRO A 457 21.52 -2.48 -8.35
C PRO A 457 20.62 -3.51 -9.04
N LEU A 458 20.81 -4.78 -8.72
CA LEU A 458 20.01 -5.89 -9.22
C LEU A 458 19.09 -6.37 -8.09
N ILE A 459 17.78 -6.15 -8.25
CA ILE A 459 16.75 -6.65 -7.36
C ILE A 459 16.25 -8.00 -7.90
N VAL A 460 16.59 -9.07 -7.19
CA VAL A 460 16.09 -10.42 -7.45
C VAL A 460 14.90 -10.66 -6.55
N LEU A 461 13.69 -10.62 -7.10
CA LEU A 461 12.44 -10.69 -6.36
C LEU A 461 11.68 -11.97 -6.68
N VAL A 462 11.36 -12.73 -5.65
CA VAL A 462 10.49 -13.90 -5.75
C VAL A 462 9.26 -13.69 -4.87
N ASP A 463 8.12 -13.45 -5.48
CA ASP A 463 6.83 -13.45 -4.78
C ASP A 463 6.33 -14.89 -4.63
N GLU A 464 5.68 -15.17 -3.51
CA GLU A 464 5.28 -16.52 -3.11
C GLU A 464 6.45 -17.53 -3.05
N ALA A 465 7.61 -17.11 -2.52
CA ALA A 465 8.85 -17.86 -2.47
C ALA A 465 8.77 -19.24 -1.77
N GLN A 466 7.75 -19.50 -0.94
CA GLN A 466 7.56 -20.83 -0.36
C GLN A 466 7.22 -21.89 -1.41
N VAL A 467 6.65 -21.52 -2.55
CA VAL A 467 6.39 -22.44 -3.66
C VAL A 467 7.72 -23.01 -4.18
N ALA A 468 8.75 -22.16 -4.29
CA ALA A 468 10.10 -22.61 -4.65
C ALA A 468 10.74 -23.49 -3.57
N PHE A 469 10.64 -23.12 -2.28
CA PHE A 469 11.18 -23.94 -1.20
C PHE A 469 10.46 -25.29 -1.02
N MET A 470 9.20 -25.40 -1.39
CA MET A 470 8.41 -26.62 -1.25
C MET A 470 8.40 -27.50 -2.51
N CYS A 471 9.01 -27.07 -3.61
CA CYS A 471 8.99 -27.80 -4.86
C CYS A 471 9.67 -29.18 -4.72
N PRO A 472 8.96 -30.28 -5.05
CA PRO A 472 9.47 -31.63 -4.93
C PRO A 472 10.35 -32.06 -6.12
N ALA A 473 10.35 -31.28 -7.21
CA ALA A 473 11.08 -31.59 -8.43
C ALA A 473 12.58 -31.68 -8.17
N LYS A 474 13.25 -32.48 -9.00
CA LYS A 474 14.69 -32.69 -9.00
C LYS A 474 15.22 -32.51 -10.40
N ASP A 475 16.46 -32.09 -10.52
CA ASP A 475 17.18 -32.13 -11.79
C ASP A 475 17.65 -33.54 -12.15
N ASP A 476 18.29 -33.66 -13.31
CA ASP A 476 18.79 -34.93 -13.86
C ASP A 476 19.84 -35.61 -12.97
N ASP A 477 20.57 -34.82 -12.18
CA ASP A 477 21.53 -35.30 -11.17
C ASP A 477 20.86 -35.71 -9.84
N GLY A 478 19.53 -35.60 -9.76
CA GLY A 478 18.73 -35.93 -8.57
C GLY A 478 18.81 -34.89 -7.45
N ARG A 479 19.34 -33.69 -7.71
CA ARG A 479 19.37 -32.58 -6.76
C ARG A 479 17.99 -31.90 -6.75
N PRO A 480 17.40 -31.70 -5.56
CA PRO A 480 16.09 -31.06 -5.48
C PRO A 480 16.19 -29.56 -5.79
N TYR A 481 15.19 -29.03 -6.50
CA TYR A 481 15.03 -27.60 -6.70
C TYR A 481 14.70 -26.92 -5.36
N GLY A 482 13.62 -27.37 -4.71
CA GLY A 482 13.19 -26.91 -3.39
C GLY A 482 13.88 -27.63 -2.22
N GLY A 483 13.63 -27.14 -1.00
CA GLY A 483 14.04 -27.74 0.26
C GLY A 483 14.82 -26.80 1.18
N SER A 484 15.24 -27.33 2.32
CA SER A 484 15.99 -26.61 3.36
C SER A 484 17.40 -27.16 3.61
N LYS A 485 17.81 -28.17 2.82
CA LYS A 485 19.10 -28.84 2.94
C LYS A 485 20.11 -28.26 1.96
N ALA A 486 21.40 -28.49 2.22
CA ALA A 486 22.49 -28.04 1.34
C ALA A 486 22.45 -28.63 -0.08
N THR A 487 21.64 -29.65 -0.33
CA THR A 487 21.40 -30.22 -1.66
C THR A 487 20.34 -29.47 -2.46
N SER A 488 19.53 -28.60 -1.82
CA SER A 488 18.53 -27.79 -2.53
C SER A 488 19.19 -26.67 -3.29
N ARG A 489 18.90 -26.61 -4.60
CA ARG A 489 19.42 -25.59 -5.52
C ARG A 489 18.96 -24.20 -5.13
N TYR A 490 17.64 -23.98 -5.03
CA TYR A 490 17.06 -22.68 -4.70
C TYR A 490 17.55 -22.16 -3.35
N PHE A 491 17.50 -22.99 -2.30
CA PHE A 491 17.97 -22.61 -0.97
C PHE A 491 19.45 -22.21 -0.95
N MET A 492 20.31 -22.97 -1.63
CA MET A 492 21.72 -22.67 -1.66
C MET A 492 22.03 -21.40 -2.47
N ALA A 493 21.30 -21.14 -3.56
CA ALA A 493 21.46 -19.93 -4.34
C ALA A 493 21.05 -18.68 -3.54
N VAL A 494 19.86 -18.69 -2.93
CA VAL A 494 19.37 -17.62 -2.06
C VAL A 494 20.35 -17.38 -0.90
N ARG A 495 20.85 -18.43 -0.25
CA ARG A 495 21.83 -18.32 0.84
C ARG A 495 23.13 -17.64 0.38
N LYS A 496 23.65 -17.96 -0.81
CA LYS A 496 24.86 -17.32 -1.36
C LYS A 496 24.65 -15.83 -1.56
N ILE A 497 23.51 -15.43 -2.14
CA ILE A 497 23.15 -14.01 -2.33
C ILE A 497 23.06 -13.29 -0.98
N HIS A 498 22.37 -13.85 0.02
CA HIS A 498 22.29 -13.20 1.34
C HIS A 498 23.66 -12.97 2.00
N ASN A 499 24.62 -13.87 1.78
CA ASN A 499 25.93 -13.77 2.42
C ASN A 499 26.82 -12.68 1.79
N GLN A 500 26.71 -12.44 0.48
CA GLN A 500 27.71 -11.65 -0.25
C GLN A 500 27.11 -10.61 -1.21
N GLY A 501 25.87 -10.78 -1.64
CA GLY A 501 25.22 -9.99 -2.69
C GLY A 501 25.17 -8.50 -2.37
N ARG A 502 25.00 -8.15 -1.08
CA ARG A 502 25.02 -6.76 -0.59
C ARG A 502 26.26 -5.99 -1.03
N ALA A 503 27.44 -6.61 -1.05
CA ALA A 503 28.71 -5.92 -1.36
C ALA A 503 28.82 -5.47 -2.83
N VAL A 504 27.98 -6.04 -3.69
CA VAL A 504 27.98 -5.84 -5.16
C VAL A 504 26.59 -5.51 -5.71
N ASP A 505 25.70 -5.04 -4.82
CA ASP A 505 24.32 -4.63 -5.13
C ASP A 505 23.50 -5.70 -5.88
N VAL A 506 23.64 -6.97 -5.49
CA VAL A 506 22.73 -8.06 -5.87
C VAL A 506 21.86 -8.41 -4.65
N LEU A 507 20.58 -8.06 -4.70
CA LEU A 507 19.70 -8.04 -3.53
C LEU A 507 18.50 -8.99 -3.69
N MET A 508 18.40 -9.95 -2.78
CA MET A 508 17.25 -10.85 -2.68
C MET A 508 16.04 -10.21 -1.96
N TRP A 509 14.89 -10.22 -2.62
CA TRP A 509 13.59 -9.80 -2.10
C TRP A 509 12.59 -10.95 -2.16
N GLN A 510 11.87 -11.21 -1.08
CA GLN A 510 10.98 -12.37 -0.99
C GLN A 510 9.64 -12.02 -0.35
N GLY A 511 8.57 -12.51 -0.97
CA GLY A 511 7.24 -12.58 -0.39
C GLY A 511 6.90 -14.01 0.01
N THR A 512 6.45 -14.26 1.24
CA THR A 512 5.95 -15.59 1.63
C THR A 512 4.71 -15.51 2.51
N GLN A 513 3.85 -16.54 2.49
CA GLN A 513 2.68 -16.53 3.38
C GLN A 513 2.99 -17.01 4.80
N ASP A 514 3.76 -18.07 4.91
CA ASP A 514 4.00 -18.76 6.18
C ASP A 514 5.51 -18.85 6.47
N PRO A 515 6.00 -18.22 7.57
CA PRO A 515 7.43 -18.14 7.87
C PRO A 515 8.02 -19.40 8.54
N THR A 516 7.37 -20.56 8.43
CA THR A 516 7.86 -21.82 9.03
C THR A 516 9.18 -22.30 8.39
N ASP A 517 9.95 -23.13 9.11
CA ASP A 517 11.25 -23.62 8.63
C ASP A 517 11.15 -24.48 7.35
N GLN A 518 9.99 -25.09 7.09
CA GLN A 518 9.73 -25.84 5.88
C GLN A 518 9.50 -24.91 4.68
N ASN A 519 8.75 -23.83 4.89
CA ASN A 519 8.32 -22.92 3.84
C ASN A 519 9.32 -21.81 3.56
N LEU A 520 10.11 -21.43 4.56
CA LEU A 520 11.12 -20.40 4.46
C LEU A 520 12.28 -20.73 5.42
N PRO A 521 13.34 -21.42 4.98
CA PRO A 521 14.41 -21.90 5.84
C PRO A 521 15.05 -20.80 6.72
N LYS A 522 15.43 -21.13 7.96
CA LYS A 522 15.99 -20.19 8.94
C LYS A 522 17.12 -19.30 8.41
N LEU A 523 18.10 -19.89 7.69
CA LEU A 523 19.24 -19.14 7.14
C LEU A 523 18.82 -18.11 6.07
N VAL A 524 17.69 -18.32 5.40
CA VAL A 524 17.11 -17.35 4.46
C VAL A 524 16.39 -16.24 5.22
N ARG A 525 15.63 -16.59 6.26
CA ARG A 525 14.93 -15.60 7.11
C ARG A 525 15.89 -14.64 7.78
N GLU A 526 16.98 -15.17 8.34
CA GLU A 526 17.97 -14.38 9.08
C GLU A 526 18.91 -13.58 8.17
N GLY A 527 19.00 -13.92 6.87
CA GLY A 527 19.75 -13.14 5.88
C GLY A 527 19.07 -11.83 5.47
N ALA A 528 17.75 -11.72 5.67
CA ALA A 528 17.00 -10.51 5.34
C ALA A 528 17.29 -9.38 6.34
N HIS A 529 17.71 -8.22 5.81
CA HIS A 529 18.03 -7.03 6.61
C HIS A 529 16.75 -6.28 7.02
N THR A 530 15.80 -6.19 6.09
CA THR A 530 14.46 -5.66 6.35
C THR A 530 13.50 -6.82 6.41
N ARG A 531 12.89 -7.03 7.58
CA ARG A 531 11.83 -8.03 7.78
C ARG A 531 10.53 -7.32 8.13
N ALA A 532 9.50 -7.61 7.38
CA ALA A 532 8.17 -7.07 7.57
C ALA A 532 7.15 -8.20 7.61
N SER A 533 6.17 -8.09 8.50
CA SER A 533 5.10 -9.07 8.61
C SER A 533 3.74 -8.41 8.65
N LEU A 534 2.86 -8.83 7.74
CA LEU A 534 1.42 -8.62 7.85
C LEU A 534 0.83 -9.60 8.87
N ALA A 535 -0.50 -9.71 8.93
CA ALA A 535 -1.19 -10.60 9.85
C ALA A 535 -0.71 -12.06 9.74
N LEU A 536 -0.46 -12.68 10.88
CA LEU A 536 -0.03 -14.07 11.05
C LEU A 536 -0.96 -14.81 12.00
N GLY A 537 -0.93 -16.15 12.01
CA GLY A 537 -1.82 -16.95 12.86
C GLY A 537 -1.38 -17.05 14.32
N THR A 538 -0.08 -16.97 14.60
CA THR A 538 0.48 -17.26 15.94
C THR A 538 1.67 -16.39 16.32
N GLU A 539 1.93 -16.27 17.62
CA GLU A 539 3.14 -15.60 18.14
C GLU A 539 4.42 -16.30 17.68
N GLN A 540 4.42 -17.65 17.58
CA GLN A 540 5.56 -18.40 17.08
C GLN A 540 5.91 -18.02 15.64
N GLN A 541 4.90 -17.90 14.75
CA GLN A 541 5.12 -17.39 13.40
C GLN A 541 5.63 -15.96 13.42
N SER A 542 5.16 -15.12 14.34
CA SER A 542 5.67 -13.73 14.50
C SER A 542 7.16 -13.70 14.84
N ARG A 543 7.63 -14.61 15.71
CA ARG A 543 9.04 -14.76 16.06
C ARG A 543 9.86 -15.25 14.88
N MET A 544 9.33 -16.18 14.10
CA MET A 544 10.00 -16.66 12.88
C MET A 544 10.13 -15.57 11.82
N ALA A 545 9.10 -14.74 11.64
CA ALA A 545 9.07 -13.66 10.67
C ALA A 545 9.98 -12.47 11.05
N LEU A 546 9.86 -11.94 12.27
CA LEU A 546 10.52 -10.69 12.67
C LEU A 546 11.74 -10.89 13.58
N GLY A 547 11.92 -12.09 14.13
CA GLY A 547 12.94 -12.42 15.12
C GLY A 547 12.54 -12.11 16.55
N ASP A 548 13.18 -12.78 17.51
CA ASP A 548 12.86 -12.68 18.94
C ASP A 548 13.01 -11.26 19.49
N LYS A 549 14.02 -10.51 19.03
CA LYS A 549 14.25 -9.13 19.48
C LYS A 549 13.03 -8.24 19.23
N ALA A 550 12.39 -8.37 18.06
CA ALA A 550 11.22 -7.58 17.70
C ALA A 550 10.01 -7.99 18.56
N VAL A 551 9.74 -9.29 18.66
CA VAL A 551 8.57 -9.80 19.41
C VAL A 551 8.71 -9.52 20.91
N ASN A 552 9.90 -9.73 21.49
CA ASN A 552 10.18 -9.36 22.89
C ASN A 552 10.07 -7.84 23.11
N GLY A 553 10.28 -7.03 22.07
CA GLY A 553 10.05 -5.58 22.08
C GLY A 553 8.58 -5.17 21.91
N GLY A 554 7.66 -6.12 21.72
CA GLY A 554 6.23 -5.88 21.54
C GLY A 554 5.70 -5.99 20.11
N ALA A 555 6.50 -6.43 19.15
CA ALA A 555 6.01 -6.75 17.81
C ALA A 555 4.99 -7.90 17.88
N ALA A 556 3.77 -7.65 17.41
CA ALA A 556 2.68 -8.62 17.48
C ALA A 556 1.87 -8.68 16.17
N PRO A 557 2.47 -9.07 15.04
CA PRO A 557 1.73 -9.22 13.77
C PRO A 557 0.63 -10.27 13.85
N HIS A 558 0.72 -11.26 14.75
CA HIS A 558 -0.35 -12.22 15.02
C HIS A 558 -1.62 -11.64 15.68
N LEU A 559 -1.56 -10.40 16.18
CA LEU A 559 -2.72 -9.69 16.71
C LEU A 559 -3.38 -8.76 15.69
N LEU A 560 -2.81 -8.66 14.48
CA LEU A 560 -3.47 -7.98 13.36
C LEU A 560 -4.66 -8.83 12.89
N ARG A 561 -5.78 -8.17 12.64
CA ARG A 561 -7.04 -8.81 12.26
C ARG A 561 -7.01 -9.21 10.80
N GLN A 562 -7.06 -10.51 10.56
CA GLN A 562 -7.10 -11.06 9.20
C GLN A 562 -8.27 -10.47 8.40
N GLY A 563 -7.97 -9.88 7.24
CA GLY A 563 -8.96 -9.34 6.31
C GLY A 563 -9.48 -7.93 6.64
N LEU A 564 -9.28 -7.44 7.86
CA LEU A 564 -9.59 -6.05 8.25
C LEU A 564 -8.35 -5.17 8.20
N ASP A 565 -7.22 -5.63 8.75
CA ASP A 565 -5.97 -4.88 8.82
C ASP A 565 -5.10 -5.07 7.56
N LYS A 566 -5.74 -5.16 6.38
CA LYS A 566 -5.05 -5.33 5.11
C LYS A 566 -4.10 -4.17 4.84
N GLY A 567 -2.89 -4.46 4.40
CA GLY A 567 -1.82 -3.47 4.20
C GLY A 567 -1.19 -2.97 5.51
N THR A 568 -1.61 -3.46 6.67
CA THR A 568 -0.92 -3.16 7.94
C THR A 568 0.15 -4.21 8.20
N LEU A 569 1.37 -3.76 8.48
CA LEU A 569 2.52 -4.62 8.72
C LEU A 569 3.39 -4.10 9.85
N VAL A 570 4.10 -5.01 10.50
CA VAL A 570 5.09 -4.69 11.52
C VAL A 570 6.47 -4.86 10.90
N VAL A 571 7.30 -3.81 10.93
CA VAL A 571 8.62 -3.74 10.30
C VAL A 571 9.70 -3.80 11.37
N ALA A 572 10.68 -4.69 11.17
CA ALA A 572 11.94 -4.71 11.88
C ALA A 572 13.08 -4.46 10.88
N SER A 573 13.56 -3.22 10.82
CA SER A 573 14.63 -2.77 9.93
C SER A 573 15.26 -1.48 10.43
N ASP A 574 16.55 -1.29 10.16
CA ASP A 574 17.24 -0.02 10.34
C ASP A 574 17.03 0.95 9.15
N GLY A 575 16.41 0.47 8.07
CA GLY A 575 16.11 1.27 6.88
C GLY A 575 14.91 2.21 7.06
N ILE A 576 14.09 1.99 8.09
CA ILE A 576 12.94 2.83 8.45
C ILE A 576 13.20 3.50 9.80
N THR A 577 12.71 4.72 9.97
CA THR A 577 12.82 5.42 11.27
C THR A 577 11.96 4.71 12.30
N ILE A 578 12.60 4.01 13.24
CA ILE A 578 11.96 3.40 14.41
C ILE A 578 12.14 4.34 15.61
N PRO A 579 11.07 4.71 16.35
CA PRO A 579 11.20 5.51 17.55
C PRO A 579 12.20 4.93 18.56
N ALA A 580 12.93 5.81 19.25
CA ALA A 580 13.95 5.40 20.21
C ALA A 580 13.38 4.44 21.26
N GLY A 581 14.09 3.33 21.49
CA GLY A 581 13.70 2.30 22.44
C GLY A 581 12.74 1.24 21.89
N GLN A 582 12.33 1.31 20.63
CA GLN A 582 11.55 0.25 19.97
C GLN A 582 12.43 -0.61 19.06
N ALA A 583 12.06 -1.88 18.89
CA ALA A 583 12.74 -2.82 17.99
C ALA A 583 12.02 -3.00 16.65
N SER A 584 10.81 -2.48 16.53
CA SER A 584 9.95 -2.57 15.35
C SER A 584 8.96 -1.41 15.33
N ILE A 585 8.39 -1.13 14.15
CA ILE A 585 7.33 -0.14 13.97
C ILE A 585 6.17 -0.75 13.19
N THR A 586 4.93 -0.38 13.53
CA THR A 586 3.75 -0.76 12.74
C THR A 586 3.50 0.31 11.68
N VAL A 587 3.39 -0.13 10.43
CA VAL A 587 3.18 0.70 9.24
C VAL A 587 1.90 0.24 8.56
N ARG A 588 1.04 1.20 8.22
CA ARG A 588 -0.10 1.04 7.32
C ARG A 588 0.39 1.44 5.94
N THR A 589 0.50 0.51 4.99
CA THR A 589 1.07 0.80 3.67
C THR A 589 0.08 1.50 2.78
N HIS A 590 0.57 2.36 1.90
CA HIS A 590 -0.27 2.89 0.83
C HIS A 590 -0.70 1.76 -0.09
N PHE A 591 -1.98 1.75 -0.44
CA PHE A 591 -2.50 0.84 -1.46
C PHE A 591 -2.41 1.52 -2.82
N ILE A 592 -1.76 0.83 -3.77
CA ILE A 592 -1.65 1.26 -5.17
C ILE A 592 -2.36 0.20 -5.99
N ASP A 593 -3.52 0.59 -6.50
CA ASP A 593 -4.35 -0.27 -7.35
C ASP A 593 -3.67 -0.53 -8.71
N ASP A 594 -4.22 -1.43 -9.50
CA ASP A 594 -3.56 -1.93 -10.72
C ASP A 594 -3.38 -0.87 -11.81
N GLU A 595 -4.38 -0.02 -12.01
CA GLU A 595 -4.31 1.08 -13.00
C GLU A 595 -3.25 2.14 -12.61
N PRO A 596 -3.25 2.72 -11.39
CA PRO A 596 -2.16 3.60 -10.95
C PRO A 596 -0.78 2.92 -10.94
N ALA A 597 -0.72 1.62 -10.65
CA ALA A 597 0.53 0.87 -10.73
C ALA A 597 1.07 0.79 -12.17
N ALA A 598 0.19 0.57 -13.15
CA ALA A 598 0.54 0.59 -14.57
C ALA A 598 1.02 1.98 -15.01
N GLU A 599 0.35 3.06 -14.59
CA GLU A 599 0.79 4.43 -14.89
C GLU A 599 2.19 4.75 -14.34
N ILE A 600 2.48 4.33 -13.11
CA ILE A 600 3.81 4.48 -12.52
C ILE A 600 4.84 3.64 -13.29
N ALA A 601 4.48 2.42 -13.68
CA ALA A 601 5.35 1.56 -14.47
C ALA A 601 5.64 2.17 -15.85
N ASP A 602 4.65 2.74 -16.53
CA ASP A 602 4.82 3.39 -17.83
C ASP A 602 5.69 4.65 -17.73
N ARG A 603 5.53 5.42 -16.65
CA ARG A 603 6.47 6.50 -16.32
C ARG A 603 7.89 5.98 -16.16
N ALA A 604 8.08 4.87 -15.44
CA ALA A 604 9.39 4.24 -15.29
C ALA A 604 9.95 3.73 -16.63
N LYS A 605 9.13 3.18 -17.53
CA LYS A 605 9.54 2.73 -18.86
C LYS A 605 10.01 3.90 -19.72
N ALA A 606 9.28 5.02 -19.68
CA ALA A 606 9.63 6.24 -20.41
C ALA A 606 10.98 6.84 -19.98
N LEU A 607 11.49 6.51 -18.78
CA LEU A 607 12.81 6.92 -18.30
C LEU A 607 13.96 6.02 -18.80
N ARG A 608 13.66 4.91 -19.48
CA ARG A 608 14.62 3.89 -19.93
C ARG A 608 14.67 3.80 -21.44
N ASP A 609 15.84 3.44 -21.95
CA ASP A 609 16.05 3.18 -23.38
C ASP A 609 15.61 1.75 -23.74
N GLY A 610 14.35 1.40 -23.49
CA GLY A 610 13.72 0.11 -23.83
C GLY A 610 14.35 -1.12 -23.15
N VAL A 611 13.58 -1.84 -22.32
CA VAL A 611 14.01 -3.14 -21.76
C VAL A 611 13.24 -4.25 -22.47
N THR A 612 13.94 -5.20 -23.09
CA THR A 612 13.34 -6.44 -23.58
C THR A 612 13.25 -7.43 -22.42
N THR A 613 12.02 -7.73 -21.99
CA THR A 613 11.77 -8.65 -20.89
C THR A 613 11.79 -10.09 -21.39
N LEU A 614 12.57 -10.95 -20.72
CA LEU A 614 12.56 -12.39 -20.94
C LEU A 614 11.48 -13.03 -20.07
N HIS A 615 10.46 -13.63 -20.71
CA HIS A 615 9.36 -14.34 -20.03
C HIS A 615 9.63 -15.82 -19.80
N THR A 616 10.47 -16.40 -20.63
CA THR A 616 10.96 -17.77 -20.52
C THR A 616 12.47 -17.66 -20.43
N ILE A 617 13.09 -18.29 -19.42
CA ILE A 617 14.51 -18.63 -19.53
C ILE A 617 14.54 -19.79 -20.51
N ASP A 618 14.48 -19.46 -21.79
CA ASP A 618 14.57 -20.44 -22.85
C ASP A 618 16.04 -20.83 -22.94
N ARG A 619 16.42 -21.84 -22.17
CA ARG A 619 17.59 -22.66 -22.48
C ARG A 619 17.14 -23.87 -23.29
N THR A 620 16.32 -23.65 -24.33
CA THR A 620 16.63 -24.40 -25.54
C THR A 620 18.02 -23.93 -25.95
N VAL A 621 19.04 -24.71 -25.58
CA VAL A 621 20.33 -24.59 -26.25
C VAL A 621 19.97 -24.66 -27.72
N GLU A 622 20.24 -23.60 -28.48
CA GLU A 622 19.96 -23.57 -29.91
C GLU A 622 20.87 -24.64 -30.54
N HIS A 623 20.32 -25.85 -30.68
CA HIS A 623 21.06 -26.99 -31.19
C HIS A 623 21.15 -26.83 -32.69
N ASP A 624 22.34 -26.54 -33.17
CA ASP A 624 22.65 -26.62 -34.58
C ASP A 624 22.91 -28.08 -34.96
N PRO A 625 21.96 -28.78 -35.60
CA PRO A 625 22.09 -30.20 -35.82
C PRO A 625 23.24 -30.54 -36.78
N LEU A 626 23.66 -29.59 -37.63
CA LEU A 626 24.80 -29.81 -38.54
C LEU A 626 26.13 -29.80 -37.79
N THR A 627 26.29 -28.91 -36.80
CA THR A 627 27.45 -28.88 -35.91
C THR A 627 27.50 -30.12 -35.02
N ASP A 628 26.36 -30.56 -34.50
CA ASP A 628 26.29 -31.77 -33.68
C ASP A 628 26.59 -33.03 -34.50
N ILE A 629 26.13 -33.09 -35.76
CA ILE A 629 26.52 -34.15 -36.71
C ILE A 629 28.04 -34.15 -36.95
N ALA A 630 28.66 -32.99 -37.13
CA ALA A 630 30.11 -32.89 -37.29
C ALA A 630 30.87 -33.38 -36.05
N ALA A 631 30.38 -33.03 -34.86
CA ALA A 631 30.95 -33.45 -33.58
C ALA A 631 30.88 -34.98 -33.38
N VAL A 632 29.74 -35.62 -33.68
CA VAL A 632 29.61 -37.09 -33.53
C VAL A 632 30.39 -37.89 -34.58
N ILE A 633 30.63 -37.29 -35.76
CA ILE A 633 31.53 -37.86 -36.78
C ILE A 633 32.98 -37.83 -36.29
N GLY A 634 33.38 -36.74 -35.65
CA GLY A 634 34.71 -36.56 -35.09
C GLY A 634 35.79 -36.73 -36.16
N ASP A 635 36.79 -37.56 -35.88
CA ASP A 635 37.91 -37.79 -36.81
C ASP A 635 37.70 -38.91 -37.83
N ALA A 636 36.55 -39.61 -37.78
CA ALA A 636 36.27 -40.65 -38.75
C ALA A 636 36.06 -40.05 -40.16
N PRO A 637 36.65 -40.61 -41.23
CA PRO A 637 36.45 -40.09 -42.59
C PRO A 637 34.98 -40.19 -43.04
N ARG A 638 34.25 -41.20 -42.54
CA ARG A 638 32.82 -41.41 -42.75
C ARG A 638 32.25 -42.31 -41.66
N LEU A 639 30.97 -42.13 -41.34
CA LEU A 639 30.22 -42.99 -40.41
C LEU A 639 28.94 -43.48 -41.06
N ARG A 640 28.42 -44.63 -40.60
CA ARG A 640 27.09 -45.09 -41.04
C ARG A 640 26.02 -44.17 -40.48
N THR A 641 24.97 -43.92 -41.25
CA THR A 641 23.82 -43.10 -40.83
C THR A 641 23.24 -43.57 -39.48
N GLN A 642 23.15 -44.89 -39.25
CA GLN A 642 22.69 -45.46 -37.99
C GLN A 642 23.64 -45.19 -36.81
N ASP A 643 24.95 -45.18 -37.05
CA ASP A 643 25.94 -44.89 -36.00
C ASP A 643 25.94 -43.40 -35.64
N VAL A 644 25.69 -42.52 -36.61
CA VAL A 644 25.51 -41.08 -36.40
C VAL A 644 24.29 -40.83 -35.51
N ILE A 645 23.13 -41.41 -35.85
CA ILE A 645 21.89 -41.27 -35.03
C ILE A 645 22.10 -41.80 -33.62
N LYS A 646 22.72 -42.97 -33.48
CA LYS A 646 22.99 -43.54 -32.16
C LYS A 646 23.89 -42.63 -31.31
N ARG A 647 24.89 -42.00 -31.93
CA ARG A 647 25.78 -41.06 -31.24
C ARG A 647 25.10 -39.73 -30.93
N LEU A 648 24.25 -39.22 -31.83
CA LEU A 648 23.44 -38.02 -31.59
C LEU A 648 22.46 -38.26 -30.43
N SER A 649 21.73 -39.37 -30.45
CA SER A 649 20.83 -39.77 -29.35
C SER A 649 21.57 -39.97 -28.02
N ALA A 650 22.83 -40.42 -28.04
CA ALA A 650 23.67 -40.51 -26.84
C ALA A 650 24.23 -39.15 -26.39
N MET A 651 24.46 -38.23 -27.32
CA MET A 651 24.96 -36.87 -27.06
C MET A 651 23.87 -35.98 -26.47
N ASN A 652 22.66 -36.04 -27.05
CA ASN A 652 21.49 -35.34 -26.58
C ASN A 652 20.22 -36.21 -26.78
N PRO A 653 19.82 -36.96 -25.75
CA PRO A 653 18.63 -37.82 -25.82
C PRO A 653 17.33 -37.05 -26.04
N GLU A 654 17.24 -35.82 -25.56
CA GLU A 654 16.03 -34.99 -25.65
C GLU A 654 15.83 -34.45 -27.07
N ALA A 655 16.89 -33.96 -27.72
CA ALA A 655 16.81 -33.43 -29.08
C ALA A 655 16.79 -34.53 -30.17
N TYR A 656 17.52 -35.63 -29.95
CA TYR A 656 17.80 -36.64 -30.98
C TYR A 656 17.30 -38.06 -30.66
N GLY A 657 16.63 -38.26 -29.53
CA GLY A 657 16.16 -39.58 -29.10
C GLY A 657 15.21 -40.26 -30.10
N ASP A 658 14.34 -39.48 -30.72
CA ASP A 658 13.34 -39.95 -31.69
C ASP A 658 13.79 -39.83 -33.15
N TRP A 659 15.03 -39.42 -33.41
CA TRP A 659 15.51 -39.20 -34.77
C TRP A 659 15.59 -40.49 -35.58
N SER A 660 14.96 -40.47 -36.74
CA SER A 660 15.04 -41.53 -37.72
C SER A 660 16.13 -41.26 -38.77
N PRO A 661 16.52 -42.28 -39.58
CA PRO A 661 17.36 -42.04 -40.77
C PRO A 661 16.79 -41.01 -41.74
N VAL A 662 15.47 -40.80 -41.75
CA VAL A 662 14.82 -39.78 -42.59
C VAL A 662 15.11 -38.38 -42.06
N ASP A 663 15.09 -38.19 -40.74
CA ASP A 663 15.36 -36.89 -40.11
C ASP A 663 16.80 -36.44 -40.32
N LEU A 664 17.76 -37.34 -40.12
CA LEU A 664 19.16 -37.10 -40.40
C LEU A 664 19.40 -36.78 -41.89
N THR A 665 18.72 -37.49 -42.79
CA THR A 665 18.86 -37.27 -44.24
C THR A 665 18.31 -35.89 -44.63
N ARG A 666 17.13 -35.51 -44.11
CA ARG A 666 16.51 -34.20 -44.35
C ARG A 666 17.42 -33.03 -43.97
N VAL A 667 18.07 -33.11 -42.81
CA VAL A 667 19.02 -32.06 -42.35
C VAL A 667 20.24 -31.98 -43.25
N LEU A 668 20.81 -33.14 -43.62
CA LEU A 668 21.99 -33.20 -44.48
C LEU A 668 21.69 -32.80 -45.93
N GLU A 669 20.51 -33.10 -46.45
CA GLU A 669 20.04 -32.65 -47.78
C GLU A 669 19.90 -31.13 -47.82
N ALA A 670 19.28 -30.53 -46.80
CA ALA A 670 19.15 -29.08 -46.71
C ALA A 670 20.52 -28.35 -46.69
N ALA A 671 21.55 -29.01 -46.16
CA ALA A 671 22.92 -28.50 -46.09
C ALA A 671 23.82 -28.93 -47.27
N GLY A 672 23.29 -29.62 -48.30
CA GLY A 672 24.09 -30.13 -49.42
C GLY A 672 25.08 -31.24 -49.08
N ALA A 673 24.97 -31.84 -47.88
CA ALA A 673 25.84 -32.87 -47.34
C ALA A 673 25.21 -34.28 -47.36
N GLU A 674 24.44 -34.59 -48.40
CA GLU A 674 23.59 -35.78 -48.50
C GLU A 674 24.33 -37.10 -48.15
N PRO A 675 23.69 -37.99 -47.36
CA PRO A 675 24.17 -39.35 -47.17
C PRO A 675 24.29 -40.09 -48.51
N TYR A 676 25.34 -40.90 -48.67
CA TYR A 676 25.57 -41.66 -49.90
C TYR A 676 25.86 -43.12 -49.61
N LYS A 677 25.74 -43.96 -50.65
CA LYS A 677 26.08 -45.38 -50.54
C LYS A 677 27.57 -45.59 -50.66
N SER A 678 28.16 -46.29 -49.68
CA SER A 678 29.49 -46.88 -49.83
C SER A 678 29.51 -48.28 -49.25
N ASP A 679 30.14 -49.21 -49.98
CA ASP A 679 30.22 -50.63 -49.63
C ASP A 679 28.84 -51.23 -49.26
N GLY A 680 27.81 -50.82 -50.03
CA GLY A 680 26.43 -51.28 -49.86
C GLY A 680 25.67 -50.70 -48.65
N ARG A 681 26.25 -49.75 -47.90
CA ARG A 681 25.62 -49.13 -46.71
C ARG A 681 25.54 -47.62 -46.85
N MET A 682 24.52 -47.00 -46.24
CA MET A 682 24.39 -45.54 -46.18
C MET A 682 25.37 -44.96 -45.17
N VAL A 683 26.14 -43.95 -45.60
CA VAL A 683 27.15 -43.28 -44.80
C VAL A 683 27.06 -41.76 -44.94
N VAL A 684 27.50 -41.06 -43.90
CA VAL A 684 27.70 -39.61 -43.87
C VAL A 684 29.21 -39.35 -43.92
N GLY A 685 29.66 -38.54 -44.87
CA GLY A 685 31.07 -38.20 -45.07
C GLY A 685 31.47 -36.95 -44.29
N ARG A 686 32.60 -36.99 -43.57
CA ARG A 686 33.10 -35.85 -42.80
C ARG A 686 33.39 -34.63 -43.67
N ASP A 687 33.98 -34.87 -44.85
CA ASP A 687 34.34 -33.85 -45.82
C ASP A 687 33.13 -33.07 -46.35
N ARG A 688 32.00 -33.74 -46.53
CA ARG A 688 30.74 -33.11 -46.96
C ARG A 688 30.13 -32.23 -45.88
N VAL A 689 30.09 -32.73 -44.65
CA VAL A 689 29.57 -31.97 -43.50
C VAL A 689 30.48 -30.77 -43.18
N ALA A 690 31.80 -30.95 -43.21
CA ALA A 690 32.75 -29.87 -42.98
C ALA A 690 32.68 -28.77 -44.06
N ARG A 691 32.44 -29.16 -45.33
CA ARG A 691 32.23 -28.20 -46.42
C ARG A 691 30.93 -27.42 -46.23
N ALA A 692 29.85 -28.11 -45.90
CA ALA A 692 28.55 -27.48 -45.65
C ALA A 692 28.61 -26.46 -44.50
N LEU A 693 29.35 -26.77 -43.43
CA LEU A 693 29.59 -25.82 -42.33
C LEU A 693 30.39 -24.59 -42.80
N ALA A 694 31.46 -24.80 -43.58
CA ALA A 694 32.29 -23.70 -44.08
C ALA A 694 31.55 -22.80 -45.10
N GLU A 695 30.66 -23.36 -45.91
CA GLU A 695 29.83 -22.61 -46.85
C GLU A 695 28.74 -21.81 -46.12
N ARG A 696 28.13 -22.38 -45.08
CA ARG A 696 27.17 -21.68 -44.21
C ARG A 696 27.78 -20.46 -43.51
N ASP A 697 28.97 -20.62 -42.92
CA ASP A 697 29.66 -19.52 -42.22
C ASP A 697 30.04 -18.35 -43.18
N ALA A 698 30.22 -18.65 -44.47
CA ALA A 698 30.51 -17.67 -45.51
C ALA A 698 29.25 -16.91 -45.99
N GLU A 699 28.10 -17.56 -46.07
CA GLU A 699 26.81 -16.93 -46.44
C GLU A 699 26.24 -16.07 -45.31
N ASP A 700 26.38 -16.50 -44.05
CA ASP A 700 25.97 -15.71 -42.88
C ASP A 700 26.85 -14.45 -42.70
N SER A 701 28.15 -14.56 -42.99
CA SER A 701 29.06 -13.39 -42.98
C SER A 701 28.78 -12.39 -44.11
N ALA A 702 28.21 -12.82 -45.24
CA ALA A 702 27.85 -11.94 -46.36
C ALA A 702 26.47 -11.26 -46.19
N SER A 703 25.59 -11.82 -45.35
CA SER A 703 24.29 -11.23 -45.02
C SER A 703 24.34 -10.25 -43.84
N ALA A 704 25.44 -10.22 -43.09
CA ALA A 704 25.68 -9.32 -41.96
C ALA A 704 26.54 -8.07 -42.30
N SER A 705 26.85 -7.85 -43.58
CA SER A 705 27.64 -6.71 -44.08
C SER A 705 26.84 -5.70 -44.90
#